data_AF-A0A7X8YAZ6-F1
#
_entry.id   AF-A0A7X8YAZ6-F1
#
_cell.length_a   1.000
_cell.length_b   1.000
_cell.length_c   1.000
_cell.angle_alpha   90.00
_cell.angle_beta   90.00
_cell.angle_gamma   90.00
#
_symmetry.space_group_name_H-M   'P 1'
#
loop_
_entity.id
_entity.type
_entity.pdbx_description
1 polymer ?
#
loop_
_entity_poly.entity_id
_entity_poly.type
_entity_poly.pdbx_seq_one_letter_code
_entity_poly.pdbx_strand_id
1 'polypeptide(L)'
;MTTTIPTLSVSQIRSLSTASIAAWTTEDAAALSADQVKVLNARQIAAMGADNVHTLSAQQMSAVSPGAIVGLTADQLAVLSAQQIQSLSTGQVAVLSAGQMTALDSNQVAAFTSSQIGAFSLNEIHALTPEDIATFTTDEIAAISTRALPGLSTDAIAALSTDQVHALTTRQVSALTTAQLAAFSGEQMGALSTTQISALTSRQTVGLDVTALSTEQTAALSTTLIATLGSNQIAALSAEQVDALTSAQVAALSVVELRALSPEDIATFTPDEIAAISTRSLPGLSNDAIAALSTDQVYALMTGQIAALTSGQIAALSSEQIGTLSTTQIGALTWRQAPGLDVAALSTDQTAALSASVIAALGSSQIAALSTDQAAALTSAQIAALTSIELRGLSPENVATFTTGEIAAISTRSLSGLSADAIAAFSTDQIHALTTGQIALLTSDQISALSSEQVGALSTTQISALTSRQALGLDVTALSTDQTAALSTGVIAALGSSQIAALSTDQAAALTSAQIARLTAAELGALSPDNLATFTTAEMAAISVRALPGLSIDAVATLSSDQIHALTTSQISTLTTVQFAALSSEQVGALTTAQISALTWRQALGLDVATLSTDQTAALSTTLIAALGSNQIAALSTDQAAALTSAQVAALTAVELGALSPENIATFTTDEIALISIRSLPGLSTDAVAALSSDQLHALTARQVATLTTVQLAALSSGQMGALSTTQISALLARQAMGLDVTALSTDQTAALSTGLIAALGSNQIGALSTDQAAALTSAQVAALTALDIRGLESEDTATFTTGEIAAISTRALPGLSTGAVAALSSDQLNALTTAQFVVLTSDQIAALSPEQVGALSTAQISALTTRQAAGLDVTALSTSQTAALSNRLIAALSSSQIAALSTDQVAALTSSQIAALTAAELGALEPEDIATFTPDEIAAISTRSLYGLSTDTVAALSTDQIHALTSSQIARLTSDQIAALSSEQIDALNSTQIQALSAAQIAAMLVEDVQTFTTDEIAAINTRALPGLSTADIWGLSSQQLDALTSAQVGALNSAQVDAVLAAYAEFDGS
;
A
#
# COMPACT_ATOMS: atom_id res chain seq x y z
N MET A 1 -85.92 117.92 65.63
CA MET A 1 -84.87 118.85 66.11
C MET A 1 -83.86 118.91 65.00
N THR A 2 -83.44 120.09 64.56
CA THR A 2 -82.50 120.20 63.44
C THR A 2 -81.19 119.51 63.82
N THR A 3 -80.85 118.46 63.06
CA THR A 3 -79.61 117.70 63.23
C THR A 3 -78.38 118.60 63.29
N THR A 4 -77.45 118.29 64.20
CA THR A 4 -76.18 119.03 64.36
C THR A 4 -75.04 118.42 63.53
N ILE A 5 -75.28 117.26 62.91
CA ILE A 5 -74.28 116.51 62.15
C ILE A 5 -73.59 117.34 61.04
N PRO A 6 -74.27 118.21 60.26
CA PRO A 6 -73.61 119.03 59.23
C PRO A 6 -72.55 120.00 59.77
N THR A 7 -72.64 120.37 61.05
CA THR A 7 -71.68 121.29 61.70
C THR A 7 -70.42 120.60 62.22
N LEU A 8 -70.40 119.27 62.25
CA LEU A 8 -69.25 118.50 62.72
C LEU A 8 -68.16 118.47 61.65
N SER A 9 -66.93 118.79 62.03
CA SER A 9 -65.78 118.58 61.15
C SER A 9 -65.56 117.08 60.90
N VAL A 10 -64.97 116.76 59.76
CA VAL A 10 -64.56 115.39 59.40
C VAL A 10 -63.73 114.73 60.52
N SER A 11 -62.82 115.46 61.16
CA SER A 11 -62.03 114.96 62.29
C SER A 11 -62.86 114.65 63.53
N GLN A 12 -63.91 115.43 63.79
CA GLN A 12 -64.84 115.17 64.90
C GLN A 12 -65.67 113.92 64.63
N ILE A 13 -66.22 113.75 63.43
CA ILE A 13 -66.96 112.54 63.01
C ILE A 13 -66.10 111.29 63.18
N ARG A 14 -64.83 111.32 62.73
CA ARG A 14 -63.88 110.20 62.87
C ARG A 14 -63.67 109.77 64.33
N SER A 15 -63.70 110.70 65.28
CA SER A 15 -63.43 110.46 66.71
C SER A 15 -64.65 109.97 67.52
N LEU A 16 -65.83 109.90 66.91
CA LEU A 16 -67.05 109.51 67.63
C LEU A 16 -67.02 108.06 68.10
N SER A 17 -67.54 107.82 69.30
CA SER A 17 -67.72 106.46 69.82
C SER A 17 -68.86 105.75 69.08
N THR A 18 -68.78 104.42 68.98
CA THR A 18 -69.85 103.61 68.37
C THR A 18 -71.21 103.78 69.07
N ALA A 19 -71.22 103.96 70.39
CA ALA A 19 -72.43 104.24 71.16
C ALA A 19 -73.09 105.58 70.76
N SER A 20 -72.29 106.59 70.41
CA SER A 20 -72.80 107.88 69.93
C SER A 20 -73.44 107.76 68.55
N ILE A 21 -72.86 106.92 67.69
CA ILE A 21 -73.36 106.67 66.34
C ILE A 21 -74.63 105.81 66.36
N ALA A 22 -74.72 104.84 67.28
CA ALA A 22 -75.93 104.03 67.47
C ALA A 22 -77.16 104.82 67.95
N ALA A 23 -76.94 105.97 68.59
CA ALA A 23 -78.02 106.86 69.03
C ALA A 23 -78.49 107.84 67.94
N TRP A 24 -77.89 107.81 66.75
CA TRP A 24 -78.30 108.68 65.64
C TRP A 24 -79.71 108.35 65.16
N THR A 25 -80.46 109.38 64.79
CA THR A 25 -81.74 109.23 64.09
C THR A 25 -81.52 109.14 62.57
N THR A 26 -82.54 108.73 61.81
CA THR A 26 -82.49 108.71 60.34
C THR A 26 -82.25 110.10 59.74
N GLU A 27 -82.76 111.16 60.38
CA GLU A 27 -82.51 112.56 60.00
C GLU A 27 -81.03 112.95 60.20
N ASP A 28 -80.37 112.39 61.23
CA ASP A 28 -78.94 112.60 61.49
C ASP A 28 -78.05 111.91 60.45
N ALA A 29 -78.40 110.68 60.07
CA ALA A 29 -77.64 109.92 59.07
C ALA A 29 -77.81 110.52 57.67
N ALA A 30 -79.03 110.91 57.28
CA ALA A 30 -79.30 111.54 55.99
C ALA A 30 -78.56 112.88 55.81
N ALA A 31 -78.27 113.60 56.90
CA ALA A 31 -77.61 114.90 56.88
C ALA A 31 -76.06 114.84 56.78
N LEU A 32 -75.45 113.65 56.78
CA LEU A 32 -74.00 113.49 56.64
C LEU A 32 -73.49 114.00 55.29
N SER A 33 -72.37 114.70 55.21
CA SER A 33 -71.71 114.91 53.92
C SER A 33 -70.93 113.66 53.49
N ALA A 34 -70.70 113.48 52.19
CA ALA A 34 -69.87 112.39 51.66
C ALA A 34 -68.48 112.35 52.32
N ASP A 35 -67.86 113.50 52.56
CA ASP A 35 -66.56 113.61 53.25
C ASP A 35 -66.61 113.17 54.72
N GLN A 36 -67.74 113.40 55.39
CA GLN A 36 -67.96 112.93 56.76
C GLN A 36 -68.15 111.41 56.81
N VAL A 37 -68.89 110.83 55.86
CA VAL A 37 -69.06 109.37 55.76
C VAL A 37 -67.72 108.67 55.49
N LYS A 38 -66.88 109.26 54.63
CA LYS A 38 -65.59 108.69 54.20
C LYS A 38 -64.60 108.39 55.32
N VAL A 39 -64.70 109.10 56.45
CA VAL A 39 -63.78 108.93 57.59
C VAL A 39 -64.29 108.02 58.69
N LEU A 40 -65.49 107.46 58.54
CA LEU A 40 -66.00 106.43 59.44
C LEU A 40 -65.20 105.14 59.24
N ASN A 41 -64.94 104.43 60.34
CA ASN A 41 -64.34 103.10 60.31
C ASN A 41 -65.40 101.99 60.39
N ALA A 42 -65.01 100.73 60.14
CA ALA A 42 -65.94 99.60 60.11
C ALA A 42 -66.81 99.46 61.36
N ARG A 43 -66.25 99.66 62.57
CA ARG A 43 -67.04 99.55 63.82
C ARG A 43 -68.06 100.66 63.96
N GLN A 44 -67.74 101.85 63.46
CA GLN A 44 -68.64 102.99 63.45
C GLN A 44 -69.80 102.77 62.47
N ILE A 45 -69.50 102.26 61.27
CA ILE A 45 -70.53 101.87 60.29
C ILE A 45 -71.44 100.76 60.85
N ALA A 46 -70.86 99.72 61.48
CA ALA A 46 -71.61 98.63 62.12
C ALA A 46 -72.58 99.12 63.21
N ALA A 47 -72.24 100.22 63.89
CA ALA A 47 -73.02 100.76 64.99
C ALA A 47 -74.21 101.62 64.53
N MET A 48 -74.28 102.03 63.25
CA MET A 48 -75.44 102.76 62.73
C MET A 48 -76.69 101.85 62.73
N GLY A 49 -77.87 102.38 63.04
CA GLY A 49 -79.11 101.59 62.86
C GLY A 49 -79.32 101.19 61.39
N ALA A 50 -80.00 100.08 61.13
CA ALA A 50 -80.33 99.65 59.76
C ALA A 50 -81.10 100.74 59.00
N ASP A 51 -82.12 101.34 59.63
CA ASP A 51 -82.91 102.45 59.04
C ASP A 51 -82.01 103.65 58.69
N ASN A 52 -81.00 103.94 59.51
CA ASN A 52 -80.05 105.03 59.27
C ASN A 52 -79.20 104.76 58.04
N VAL A 53 -78.73 103.52 57.86
CA VAL A 53 -77.99 103.10 56.66
C VAL A 53 -78.89 103.16 55.43
N HIS A 54 -80.16 102.71 55.50
CA HIS A 54 -81.14 102.84 54.42
C HIS A 54 -81.36 104.31 54.02
N THR A 55 -81.30 105.28 54.94
CA THR A 55 -81.47 106.71 54.60
C THR A 55 -80.26 107.37 53.94
N LEU A 56 -79.11 106.70 53.86
CA LEU A 56 -77.94 107.23 53.16
C LEU A 56 -78.21 107.30 51.65
N SER A 57 -78.04 108.47 51.06
CA SER A 57 -78.05 108.65 49.60
C SER A 57 -76.95 107.82 48.92
N ALA A 58 -77.14 107.52 47.63
CA ALA A 58 -76.14 106.87 46.77
C ALA A 58 -74.74 107.54 46.84
N GLN A 59 -74.70 108.87 46.95
CA GLN A 59 -73.44 109.61 47.05
C GLN A 59 -72.76 109.43 48.42
N GLN A 60 -73.53 109.28 49.49
CA GLN A 60 -73.00 108.95 50.82
C GLN A 60 -72.55 107.50 50.89
N MET A 61 -73.32 106.56 50.33
CA MET A 61 -72.96 105.14 50.29
C MET A 61 -71.68 104.89 49.49
N SER A 62 -71.50 105.52 48.32
CA SER A 62 -70.25 105.43 47.54
C SER A 62 -69.03 106.06 48.25
N ALA A 63 -69.27 106.98 49.19
CA ALA A 63 -68.21 107.64 49.95
C ALA A 63 -67.70 106.80 51.14
N VAL A 64 -68.43 105.75 51.57
CA VAL A 64 -67.95 104.83 52.61
C VAL A 64 -66.62 104.21 52.16
N SER A 65 -65.57 104.33 52.96
CA SER A 65 -64.29 103.74 52.54
C SER A 65 -64.36 102.21 52.44
N PRO A 66 -63.62 101.54 51.53
CA PRO A 66 -63.55 100.08 51.48
C PRO A 66 -63.22 99.43 52.84
N GLY A 67 -62.32 100.03 53.62
CA GLY A 67 -62.00 99.53 54.96
C GLY A 67 -63.13 99.66 55.98
N ALA A 68 -64.19 100.41 55.67
CA ALA A 68 -65.34 100.64 56.54
C ALA A 68 -66.60 99.89 56.09
N ILE A 69 -66.76 99.63 54.79
CA ILE A 69 -67.93 98.91 54.24
C ILE A 69 -68.06 97.48 54.79
N VAL A 70 -66.94 96.84 55.13
CA VAL A 70 -66.88 95.53 55.79
C VAL A 70 -67.46 95.53 57.21
N GLY A 71 -67.74 96.71 57.75
CA GLY A 71 -68.44 96.88 59.02
C GLY A 71 -69.95 96.71 58.92
N LEU A 72 -70.54 96.75 57.72
CA LEU A 72 -71.98 96.59 57.56
C LEU A 72 -72.43 95.21 58.05
N THR A 73 -73.44 95.19 58.91
CA THR A 73 -74.09 93.99 59.44
C THR A 73 -75.13 93.44 58.45
N ALA A 74 -75.55 92.19 58.64
CA ALA A 74 -76.57 91.56 57.78
C ALA A 74 -77.88 92.36 57.74
N ASP A 75 -78.36 92.83 58.91
CA ASP A 75 -79.59 93.63 59.00
C ASP A 75 -79.48 94.96 58.25
N GLN A 76 -78.29 95.58 58.25
CA GLN A 76 -78.04 96.83 57.51
C GLN A 76 -77.93 96.60 56.00
N LEU A 77 -77.43 95.43 55.57
CA LEU A 77 -77.35 95.06 54.17
C LEU A 77 -78.73 94.73 53.60
N ALA A 78 -79.56 94.01 54.36
CA ALA A 78 -80.92 93.62 53.96
C ALA A 78 -81.86 94.80 53.68
N VAL A 79 -81.56 95.99 54.20
CA VAL A 79 -82.36 97.21 53.98
C VAL A 79 -81.80 98.13 52.89
N LEU A 80 -80.71 97.77 52.20
CA LEU A 80 -80.19 98.60 51.11
C LEU A 80 -81.11 98.54 49.87
N SER A 81 -81.42 99.70 49.31
CA SER A 81 -82.11 99.79 48.02
C SER A 81 -81.17 99.43 46.85
N ALA A 82 -81.73 98.99 45.74
CA ALA A 82 -80.99 98.71 44.50
C ALA A 82 -80.10 99.89 44.06
N GLN A 83 -80.59 101.13 44.21
CA GLN A 83 -79.84 102.34 43.87
C GLN A 83 -78.62 102.57 44.78
N GLN A 84 -78.72 102.20 46.06
CA GLN A 84 -77.59 102.27 46.99
C GLN A 84 -76.55 101.21 46.66
N ILE A 85 -76.97 100.01 46.29
CA ILE A 85 -76.06 98.93 45.87
C ILE A 85 -75.33 99.32 44.58
N GLN A 86 -76.02 99.82 43.56
CA GLN A 86 -75.43 100.33 42.32
C GLN A 86 -74.42 101.46 42.54
N SER A 87 -74.61 102.26 43.60
CA SER A 87 -73.73 103.38 43.92
C SER A 87 -72.39 102.95 44.53
N LEU A 88 -72.27 101.72 45.05
CA LEU A 88 -71.03 101.24 45.64
C LEU A 88 -69.90 101.25 44.60
N SER A 89 -68.73 101.76 44.97
CA SER A 89 -67.55 101.65 44.12
C SER A 89 -67.06 100.20 44.05
N THR A 90 -66.41 99.83 42.95
CA THR A 90 -65.78 98.51 42.78
C THR A 90 -64.81 98.15 43.91
N GLY A 91 -64.11 99.14 44.46
CA GLY A 91 -63.22 98.95 45.61
C GLY A 91 -63.94 98.66 46.92
N GLN A 92 -65.17 99.15 47.11
CA GLN A 92 -66.00 98.80 48.27
C GLN A 92 -66.61 97.41 48.10
N VAL A 93 -67.03 97.09 46.88
CA VAL A 93 -67.62 95.80 46.55
C VAL A 93 -66.60 94.67 46.72
N ALA A 94 -65.37 94.82 46.23
CA ALA A 94 -64.33 93.78 46.24
C ALA A 94 -63.77 93.38 47.63
N VAL A 95 -64.23 94.03 48.70
CA VAL A 95 -63.80 93.76 50.07
C VAL A 95 -64.92 93.20 50.94
N LEU A 96 -66.13 93.01 50.38
CA LEU A 96 -67.24 92.43 51.12
C LEU A 96 -66.89 91.00 51.54
N SER A 97 -67.29 90.63 52.75
CA SER A 97 -67.11 89.25 53.19
C SER A 97 -68.18 88.35 52.58
N ALA A 98 -67.88 87.05 52.42
CA ALA A 98 -68.86 86.06 51.97
C ALA A 98 -70.15 86.10 52.82
N GLY A 99 -70.04 86.30 54.14
CA GLY A 99 -71.21 86.42 55.01
C GLY A 99 -72.04 87.69 54.80
N GLN A 100 -71.43 88.77 54.30
CA GLN A 100 -72.16 89.98 53.89
C GLN A 100 -72.86 89.76 52.55
N MET A 101 -72.24 89.03 51.62
CA MET A 101 -72.86 88.66 50.35
C MET A 101 -74.11 87.79 50.54
N THR A 102 -74.07 86.80 51.44
CA THR A 102 -75.24 85.96 51.76
C THR A 102 -76.38 86.69 52.47
N ALA A 103 -76.12 87.89 53.00
CA ALA A 103 -77.13 88.69 53.68
C ALA A 103 -77.96 89.54 52.71
N LEU A 104 -77.56 89.62 51.44
CA LEU A 104 -78.30 90.29 50.39
C LEU A 104 -79.39 89.35 49.85
N ASP A 105 -80.56 89.91 49.52
CA ASP A 105 -81.59 89.18 48.77
C ASP A 105 -81.30 89.18 47.25
N SER A 106 -82.02 88.35 46.48
CA SER A 106 -81.78 88.22 45.04
C SER A 106 -82.04 89.50 44.24
N ASN A 107 -82.93 90.39 44.68
CA ASN A 107 -83.14 91.69 44.01
C ASN A 107 -81.98 92.64 44.28
N GLN A 108 -81.41 92.56 45.48
CA GLN A 108 -80.23 93.31 45.88
C GLN A 108 -78.98 92.83 45.14
N VAL A 109 -78.82 91.52 44.96
CA VAL A 109 -77.73 90.95 44.16
C VAL A 109 -77.89 91.31 42.67
N ALA A 110 -79.10 91.24 42.12
CA ALA A 110 -79.39 91.67 40.74
C ALA A 110 -79.19 93.19 40.52
N ALA A 111 -79.08 93.99 41.58
CA ALA A 111 -78.83 95.42 41.46
C ALA A 111 -77.36 95.74 41.18
N PHE A 112 -76.41 94.82 41.36
CA PHE A 112 -75.00 95.11 41.05
C PHE A 112 -74.78 95.33 39.55
N THR A 113 -74.01 96.36 39.21
CA THR A 113 -73.61 96.63 37.82
C THR A 113 -72.50 95.67 37.38
N SER A 114 -72.33 95.47 36.06
CA SER A 114 -71.28 94.62 35.49
C SER A 114 -69.87 95.02 35.96
N SER A 115 -69.59 96.32 36.16
CA SER A 115 -68.30 96.79 36.69
C SER A 115 -68.06 96.37 38.14
N GLN A 116 -69.12 96.33 38.96
CA GLN A 116 -69.04 95.87 40.35
C GLN A 116 -68.89 94.35 40.42
N ILE A 117 -69.63 93.60 39.60
CA ILE A 117 -69.52 92.15 39.49
C ILE A 117 -68.12 91.72 39.03
N GLY A 118 -67.51 92.46 38.09
CA GLY A 118 -66.12 92.22 37.68
C GLY A 118 -65.08 92.46 38.78
N ALA A 119 -65.45 93.16 39.86
CA ALA A 119 -64.61 93.37 41.03
C ALA A 119 -64.80 92.29 42.11
N PHE A 120 -65.81 91.41 41.97
CA PHE A 120 -66.02 90.32 42.91
C PHE A 120 -64.80 89.40 42.99
N SER A 121 -64.49 88.97 44.20
CA SER A 121 -63.55 87.93 44.55
C SER A 121 -64.18 86.55 44.44
N LEU A 122 -63.34 85.51 44.46
CA LEU A 122 -63.78 84.12 44.42
C LEU A 122 -64.76 83.78 45.57
N ASN A 123 -64.53 84.33 46.77
CA ASN A 123 -65.36 84.07 47.93
C ASN A 123 -66.71 84.81 47.87
N GLU A 124 -66.75 85.99 47.24
CA GLU A 124 -67.99 86.75 47.07
C GLU A 124 -68.88 86.09 46.01
N ILE A 125 -68.32 85.66 44.88
CA ILE A 125 -69.05 84.87 43.87
C ILE A 125 -69.54 83.53 44.45
N HIS A 126 -68.73 82.83 45.25
CA HIS A 126 -69.13 81.55 45.86
C HIS A 126 -70.26 81.66 46.89
N ALA A 127 -70.45 82.85 47.47
CA ALA A 127 -71.51 83.11 48.44
C ALA A 127 -72.91 83.30 47.80
N LEU A 128 -72.97 83.49 46.48
CA LEU A 128 -74.22 83.67 45.75
C LEU A 128 -74.94 82.35 45.51
N THR A 129 -76.27 82.37 45.56
CA THR A 129 -77.08 81.19 45.24
C THR A 129 -77.20 81.00 43.71
N PRO A 130 -77.56 79.80 43.24
CA PRO A 130 -77.88 79.59 41.82
C PRO A 130 -78.99 80.52 41.31
N GLU A 131 -79.98 80.83 42.16
CA GLU A 131 -81.07 81.74 41.84
C GLU A 131 -80.56 83.17 41.64
N ASP A 132 -79.62 83.62 42.48
CA ASP A 132 -78.99 84.94 42.35
C ASP A 132 -78.21 85.05 41.04
N ILE A 133 -77.40 84.06 40.71
CA ILE A 133 -76.62 84.03 39.47
C ILE A 133 -77.51 83.98 38.23
N ALA A 134 -78.65 83.28 38.29
CA ALA A 134 -79.61 83.23 37.18
C ALA A 134 -80.25 84.59 36.88
N THR A 135 -80.30 85.52 37.84
CA THR A 135 -80.82 86.89 37.62
C THR A 135 -79.88 87.81 36.84
N PHE A 136 -78.59 87.45 36.70
CA PHE A 136 -77.61 88.29 36.00
C PHE A 136 -77.92 88.38 34.51
N THR A 137 -77.74 89.57 33.94
CA THR A 137 -77.77 89.76 32.49
C THR A 137 -76.54 89.12 31.82
N THR A 138 -76.59 88.95 30.50
CA THR A 138 -75.46 88.43 29.72
C THR A 138 -74.18 89.28 29.88
N ASP A 139 -74.31 90.61 29.95
CA ASP A 139 -73.19 91.52 30.19
C ASP A 139 -72.58 91.36 31.59
N GLU A 140 -73.41 91.05 32.58
CA GLU A 140 -72.98 90.81 33.97
C GLU A 140 -72.27 89.46 34.12
N ILE A 141 -72.78 88.42 33.46
CA ILE A 141 -72.10 87.12 33.36
C ILE A 141 -70.74 87.27 32.65
N ALA A 142 -70.67 88.01 31.54
CA ALA A 142 -69.42 88.29 30.83
C ALA A 142 -68.43 89.12 31.66
N ALA A 143 -68.92 89.91 32.62
CA ALA A 143 -68.09 90.73 33.49
C ALA A 143 -67.45 89.96 34.66
N ILE A 144 -67.96 88.78 35.03
CA ILE A 144 -67.36 87.95 36.10
C ILE A 144 -65.89 87.70 35.80
N SER A 145 -64.99 88.12 36.68
CA SER A 145 -63.56 87.96 36.41
C SER A 145 -63.16 86.48 36.36
N THR A 146 -62.22 86.13 35.47
CA THR A 146 -61.65 84.77 35.40
C THR A 146 -61.05 84.25 36.72
N ARG A 147 -60.73 85.14 37.67
CA ARG A 147 -60.24 84.77 39.01
C ARG A 147 -61.37 84.39 39.96
N ALA A 148 -62.57 84.93 39.75
CA ALA A 148 -63.72 84.70 40.59
C ALA A 148 -64.61 83.58 40.07
N LEU A 149 -64.63 83.37 38.75
CA LEU A 149 -65.40 82.33 38.05
C LEU A 149 -65.25 80.91 38.64
N PRO A 150 -64.05 80.43 39.06
CA PRO A 150 -63.92 79.12 39.72
C PRO A 150 -64.67 78.99 41.06
N GLY A 151 -65.11 80.12 41.64
CA GLY A 151 -65.92 80.16 42.85
C GLY A 151 -67.39 79.81 42.63
N LEU A 152 -67.91 79.86 41.39
CA LEU A 152 -69.29 79.46 41.10
C LEU A 152 -69.51 77.98 41.43
N SER A 153 -70.59 77.66 42.15
CA SER A 153 -70.97 76.26 42.37
C SER A 153 -71.41 75.61 41.06
N THR A 154 -71.35 74.28 40.99
CA THR A 154 -71.86 73.53 39.84
C THR A 154 -73.35 73.76 39.62
N ASP A 155 -74.13 73.92 40.70
CA ASP A 155 -75.56 74.21 40.62
C ASP A 155 -75.82 75.61 40.03
N ALA A 156 -74.97 76.59 40.34
CA ALA A 156 -75.05 77.93 39.75
C ALA A 156 -74.71 77.92 38.26
N ILE A 157 -73.75 77.10 37.83
CA ILE A 157 -73.44 76.90 36.42
C ILE A 157 -74.61 76.22 35.69
N ALA A 158 -75.20 75.18 36.29
CA ALA A 158 -76.35 74.46 35.73
C ALA A 158 -77.61 75.35 35.63
N ALA A 159 -77.75 76.37 36.48
CA ALA A 159 -78.86 77.31 36.48
C ALA A 159 -78.78 78.42 35.40
N LEU A 160 -77.65 78.56 34.70
CA LEU A 160 -77.49 79.57 33.66
C LEU A 160 -78.44 79.34 32.47
N SER A 161 -78.93 80.38 31.82
CA SER A 161 -79.61 80.26 30.53
C SER A 161 -78.58 80.02 29.41
N THR A 162 -79.02 79.48 28.28
CA THR A 162 -78.17 79.31 27.08
C THR A 162 -77.57 80.63 26.59
N ASP A 163 -78.32 81.74 26.68
CA ASP A 163 -77.82 83.08 26.34
C ASP A 163 -76.71 83.54 27.30
N GLN A 164 -76.85 83.25 28.60
CA GLN A 164 -75.82 83.56 29.60
C GLN A 164 -74.55 82.72 29.39
N VAL A 165 -74.70 81.44 29.04
CA VAL A 165 -73.57 80.56 28.69
C VAL A 165 -72.88 81.04 27.41
N HIS A 166 -73.63 81.45 26.38
CA HIS A 166 -73.06 82.02 25.16
C HIS A 166 -72.33 83.35 25.43
N ALA A 167 -72.79 84.15 26.40
CA ALA A 167 -72.14 85.40 26.78
C ALA A 167 -70.78 85.24 27.48
N LEU A 168 -70.43 84.04 27.97
CA LEU A 168 -69.12 83.79 28.57
C LEU A 168 -67.99 84.07 27.57
N THR A 169 -67.02 84.88 27.97
CA THR A 169 -65.82 85.12 27.17
C THR A 169 -64.96 83.84 27.06
N THR A 170 -64.17 83.71 26.00
CA THR A 170 -63.22 82.59 25.84
C THR A 170 -62.24 82.44 27.01
N ARG A 171 -61.87 83.56 27.65
CA ARG A 171 -61.03 83.58 28.86
C ARG A 171 -61.75 83.03 30.09
N GLN A 172 -63.06 83.24 30.19
CA GLN A 172 -63.88 82.65 31.26
C GLN A 172 -64.07 81.17 31.00
N VAL A 173 -64.39 80.77 29.77
CA VAL A 173 -64.55 79.35 29.41
C VAL A 173 -63.29 78.54 29.70
N SER A 174 -62.10 79.06 29.38
CA SER A 174 -60.81 78.43 29.73
C SER A 174 -60.48 78.42 31.23
N ALA A 175 -61.15 79.24 32.04
CA ALA A 175 -60.98 79.31 33.50
C ALA A 175 -61.95 78.40 34.27
N LEU A 176 -62.97 77.84 33.63
CA LEU A 176 -63.91 76.91 34.25
C LEU A 176 -63.17 75.66 34.76
N THR A 177 -63.57 75.18 35.92
CA THR A 177 -63.10 73.89 36.44
C THR A 177 -63.77 72.73 35.69
N THR A 178 -63.20 71.52 35.78
CA THR A 178 -63.79 70.30 35.20
C THR A 178 -65.19 70.03 35.72
N ALA A 179 -65.42 70.23 37.02
CA ALA A 179 -66.72 70.01 37.64
C ALA A 179 -67.76 71.03 37.16
N GLN A 180 -67.35 72.28 36.95
CA GLN A 180 -68.23 73.32 36.39
C GLN A 180 -68.60 73.02 34.94
N LEU A 181 -67.62 72.62 34.11
CA LEU A 181 -67.91 72.27 32.72
C LEU A 181 -68.86 71.05 32.63
N ALA A 182 -68.66 70.05 33.49
CA ALA A 182 -69.52 68.86 33.57
C ALA A 182 -70.93 69.14 34.11
N ALA A 183 -71.13 70.30 34.76
CA ALA A 183 -72.43 70.70 35.30
C ALA A 183 -73.33 71.35 34.23
N PHE A 184 -72.79 71.70 33.07
CA PHE A 184 -73.61 72.17 31.96
C PHE A 184 -74.56 71.08 31.46
N SER A 185 -75.80 71.46 31.18
CA SER A 185 -76.75 70.64 30.45
C SER A 185 -76.33 70.51 28.97
N GLY A 186 -76.88 69.52 28.27
CA GLY A 186 -76.63 69.35 26.83
C GLY A 186 -77.00 70.60 26.01
N GLU A 187 -78.09 71.28 26.36
CA GLU A 187 -78.49 72.54 25.69
C GLU A 187 -77.51 73.68 25.96
N GLN A 188 -76.99 73.80 27.18
CA GLN A 188 -75.97 74.80 27.53
C GLN A 188 -74.65 74.54 26.83
N MET A 189 -74.26 73.26 26.70
CA MET A 189 -73.06 72.86 25.98
C MET A 189 -73.19 73.14 24.48
N GLY A 190 -74.34 72.86 23.88
CA GLY A 190 -74.66 73.22 22.50
C GLY A 190 -74.76 74.74 22.25
N ALA A 191 -75.02 75.55 23.28
CA ALA A 191 -75.10 77.01 23.17
C ALA A 191 -73.73 77.71 23.10
N LEU A 192 -72.62 77.03 23.41
CA LEU A 192 -71.28 77.61 23.29
C LEU A 192 -70.92 77.87 21.82
N SER A 193 -70.36 79.03 21.51
CA SER A 193 -69.80 79.28 20.18
C SER A 193 -68.57 78.40 19.91
N THR A 194 -68.26 78.17 18.63
CA THR A 194 -67.03 77.48 18.20
C THR A 194 -65.75 78.15 18.76
N THR A 195 -65.76 79.47 18.93
CA THR A 195 -64.64 80.20 19.54
C THR A 195 -64.50 79.91 21.04
N GLN A 196 -65.61 79.72 21.76
CA GLN A 196 -65.60 79.30 23.16
C GLN A 196 -65.14 77.85 23.31
N ILE A 197 -65.61 76.95 22.44
CA ILE A 197 -65.20 75.54 22.42
C ILE A 197 -63.69 75.41 22.14
N SER A 198 -63.16 76.11 21.13
CA SER A 198 -61.72 76.11 20.82
C SER A 198 -60.83 76.67 21.95
N ALA A 199 -61.40 77.47 22.86
CA ALA A 199 -60.68 78.03 24.01
C ALA A 199 -60.56 77.06 25.20
N LEU A 200 -61.27 75.92 25.18
CA LEU A 200 -61.14 74.88 26.20
C LEU A 200 -59.71 74.34 26.26
N THR A 201 -59.30 73.93 27.45
CA THR A 201 -57.95 73.44 27.74
C THR A 201 -57.95 71.92 27.99
N SER A 202 -56.81 71.27 27.82
CA SER A 202 -56.68 69.81 28.06
C SER A 202 -57.05 69.36 29.47
N ARG A 203 -57.05 70.27 30.46
CA ARG A 203 -57.52 69.96 31.82
C ARG A 203 -59.03 69.75 31.88
N GLN A 204 -59.77 70.32 30.93
CA GLN A 204 -61.23 70.38 30.95
C GLN A 204 -61.87 69.21 30.17
N THR A 205 -61.10 68.38 29.47
CA THR A 205 -61.64 67.30 28.64
C THR A 205 -62.51 66.31 29.40
N VAL A 206 -62.14 65.90 30.61
CA VAL A 206 -62.93 64.93 31.41
C VAL A 206 -64.34 65.44 31.73
N GLY A 207 -64.53 66.76 31.81
CA GLY A 207 -65.83 67.38 32.06
C GLY A 207 -66.60 67.77 30.80
N LEU A 208 -66.08 67.48 29.61
CA LEU A 208 -66.72 67.81 28.34
C LEU A 208 -67.68 66.67 27.93
N ASP A 209 -68.97 66.99 27.84
CA ASP A 209 -69.94 66.11 27.18
C ASP A 209 -69.89 66.33 25.68
N VAL A 210 -69.22 65.42 24.97
CA VAL A 210 -69.06 65.49 23.52
C VAL A 210 -70.34 65.13 22.76
N THR A 211 -71.31 64.45 23.38
CA THR A 211 -72.58 64.08 22.73
C THR A 211 -73.50 65.28 22.51
N ALA A 212 -73.28 66.35 23.27
CA ALA A 212 -74.04 67.59 23.20
C ALA A 212 -73.49 68.61 22.18
N LEU A 213 -72.35 68.33 21.55
CA LEU A 213 -71.72 69.24 20.59
C LEU A 213 -72.35 69.13 19.20
N SER A 214 -72.46 70.24 18.47
CA SER A 214 -72.74 70.24 17.03
C SER A 214 -71.52 69.78 16.22
N THR A 215 -71.70 69.50 14.94
CA THR A 215 -70.61 69.19 14.01
C THR A 215 -69.63 70.36 13.88
N GLU A 216 -70.11 71.61 13.83
CA GLU A 216 -69.25 72.80 13.78
C GLU A 216 -68.48 73.02 15.09
N GLN A 217 -69.09 72.72 16.23
CA GLN A 217 -68.40 72.77 17.52
C GLN A 217 -67.35 71.67 17.63
N THR A 218 -67.64 70.47 17.13
CA THR A 218 -66.70 69.34 17.07
C THR A 218 -65.48 69.68 16.19
N ALA A 219 -65.72 70.26 15.01
CA ALA A 219 -64.65 70.76 14.13
C ALA A 219 -63.83 71.90 14.76
N ALA A 220 -64.40 72.64 15.72
CA ALA A 220 -63.72 73.72 16.43
C ALA A 220 -62.88 73.26 17.63
N LEU A 221 -62.96 71.99 18.05
CA LEU A 221 -62.12 71.47 19.13
C LEU A 221 -60.63 71.59 18.76
N SER A 222 -59.82 72.12 19.68
CA SER A 222 -58.38 72.18 19.44
C SER A 222 -57.80 70.78 19.35
N THR A 223 -56.74 70.62 18.56
CA THR A 223 -56.01 69.35 18.42
C THR A 223 -55.48 68.81 19.75
N THR A 224 -55.20 69.71 20.70
CA THR A 224 -54.76 69.33 22.05
C THR A 224 -55.90 68.73 22.88
N LEU A 225 -57.15 69.20 22.69
CA LEU A 225 -58.31 68.59 23.33
C LEU A 225 -58.59 67.22 22.74
N ILE A 226 -58.61 67.13 21.40
CA ILE A 226 -58.84 65.87 20.68
C ILE A 226 -57.90 64.76 21.17
N ALA A 227 -56.59 65.05 21.28
CA ALA A 227 -55.56 64.12 21.75
C ALA A 227 -55.61 63.77 23.25
N THR A 228 -56.56 64.35 24.00
CA THR A 228 -56.74 64.11 25.44
C THR A 228 -58.17 63.65 25.78
N LEU A 229 -58.98 63.33 24.77
CA LEU A 229 -60.31 62.76 24.97
C LEU A 229 -60.17 61.31 25.44
N GLY A 230 -61.02 60.91 26.39
CA GLY A 230 -61.07 59.52 26.81
C GLY A 230 -61.65 58.62 25.71
N SER A 231 -61.30 57.33 25.73
CA SER A 231 -61.85 56.34 24.78
C SER A 231 -63.39 56.31 24.77
N ASN A 232 -64.01 56.52 25.94
CA ASN A 232 -65.47 56.58 26.05
C ASN A 232 -66.08 57.84 25.43
N GLN A 233 -65.35 58.96 25.43
CA GLN A 233 -65.82 60.20 24.80
C GLN A 233 -65.73 60.06 23.29
N ILE A 234 -64.61 59.54 22.77
CA ILE A 234 -64.47 59.26 21.34
C ILE A 234 -65.54 58.28 20.84
N ALA A 235 -65.77 57.18 21.56
CA ALA A 235 -66.80 56.20 21.19
C ALA A 235 -68.25 56.72 21.34
N ALA A 236 -68.45 57.84 22.06
CA ALA A 236 -69.74 58.47 22.22
C ALA A 236 -70.03 59.53 21.14
N LEU A 237 -69.04 59.89 20.33
CA LEU A 237 -69.27 60.77 19.17
C LEU A 237 -70.24 60.09 18.19
N SER A 238 -71.14 60.88 17.60
CA SER A 238 -71.98 60.40 16.50
C SER A 238 -71.18 60.31 15.21
N ALA A 239 -71.66 59.51 14.24
CA ALA A 239 -71.03 59.40 12.93
C ALA A 239 -70.89 60.77 12.23
N GLU A 240 -71.87 61.66 12.37
CA GLU A 240 -71.81 63.03 11.82
C GLU A 240 -70.75 63.89 12.50
N GLN A 241 -70.53 63.70 13.81
CA GLN A 241 -69.47 64.40 14.55
C GLN A 241 -68.08 63.89 14.18
N VAL A 242 -67.94 62.58 13.96
CA VAL A 242 -66.67 62.00 13.48
C VAL A 242 -66.36 62.45 12.06
N ASP A 243 -67.36 62.50 11.17
CA ASP A 243 -67.24 63.04 9.80
C ASP A 243 -66.87 64.54 9.78
N ALA A 244 -67.25 65.29 10.82
CA ALA A 244 -66.90 66.70 10.97
C ALA A 244 -65.47 66.96 11.47
N LEU A 245 -64.70 65.92 11.84
CA LEU A 245 -63.31 66.10 12.28
C LEU A 245 -62.43 66.56 11.12
N THR A 246 -61.68 67.63 11.34
CA THR A 246 -60.73 68.13 10.35
C THR A 246 -59.48 67.25 10.28
N SER A 247 -58.75 67.28 9.16
CA SER A 247 -57.49 66.54 9.00
C SER A 247 -56.44 66.89 10.08
N ALA A 248 -56.44 68.13 10.60
CA ALA A 248 -55.55 68.53 11.69
C ALA A 248 -55.94 67.87 13.03
N GLN A 249 -57.23 67.67 13.28
CA GLN A 249 -57.73 66.95 14.45
C GLN A 249 -57.49 65.45 14.32
N VAL A 250 -57.72 64.87 13.14
CA VAL A 250 -57.41 63.46 12.85
C VAL A 250 -55.92 63.18 13.03
N ALA A 251 -55.03 64.08 12.59
CA ALA A 251 -53.59 63.96 12.84
C ALA A 251 -53.20 63.97 14.32
N ALA A 252 -54.02 64.57 15.18
CA ALA A 252 -53.80 64.63 16.62
C ALA A 252 -54.26 63.37 17.37
N LEU A 253 -55.08 62.51 16.73
CA LEU A 253 -55.55 61.27 17.32
C LEU A 253 -54.39 60.33 17.65
N SER A 254 -54.43 59.81 18.86
CA SER A 254 -53.56 58.79 19.41
C SER A 254 -54.04 57.38 19.08
N VAL A 255 -53.19 56.39 19.36
CA VAL A 255 -53.53 54.95 19.25
C VAL A 255 -54.81 54.61 20.04
N VAL A 256 -55.05 55.28 21.17
CA VAL A 256 -56.20 54.98 22.05
C VAL A 256 -57.49 55.50 21.43
N GLU A 257 -57.46 56.71 20.88
CA GLU A 257 -58.65 57.34 20.28
C GLU A 257 -59.02 56.63 18.97
N LEU A 258 -58.05 56.31 18.11
CA LEU A 258 -58.30 55.55 16.87
C LEU A 258 -58.87 54.14 17.14
N ARG A 259 -58.51 53.51 18.27
CA ARG A 259 -59.07 52.22 18.68
C ARG A 259 -60.52 52.29 19.17
N ALA A 260 -60.95 53.48 19.59
CA ALA A 260 -62.30 53.69 20.11
C ALA A 260 -63.32 53.99 19.01
N LEU A 261 -62.86 54.43 17.83
CA LEU A 261 -63.69 54.62 16.64
C LEU A 261 -64.09 53.27 16.03
N SER A 262 -65.31 53.19 15.50
CA SER A 262 -65.78 52.01 14.76
C SER A 262 -65.17 51.97 13.35
N PRO A 263 -65.11 50.79 12.71
CA PRO A 263 -64.74 50.67 11.30
C PRO A 263 -65.58 51.57 10.38
N GLU A 264 -66.87 51.71 10.67
CA GLU A 264 -67.79 52.56 9.92
C GLU A 264 -67.42 54.04 10.07
N ASP A 265 -67.03 54.48 11.26
CA ASP A 265 -66.57 55.86 11.52
C ASP A 265 -65.28 56.17 10.77
N ILE A 266 -64.32 55.23 10.77
CA ILE A 266 -63.06 55.41 10.03
C ILE A 266 -63.31 55.45 8.51
N ALA A 267 -64.30 54.70 8.01
CA ALA A 267 -64.64 54.68 6.59
C ALA A 267 -65.28 56.00 6.09
N THR A 268 -65.78 56.88 6.97
CA THR A 268 -66.28 58.20 6.54
C THR A 268 -65.16 59.20 6.30
N PHE A 269 -63.97 59.01 6.87
CA PHE A 269 -62.84 59.92 6.69
C PHE A 269 -62.48 60.12 5.22
N THR A 270 -62.23 61.37 4.84
CA THR A 270 -61.72 61.69 3.50
C THR A 270 -60.32 61.11 3.29
N PRO A 271 -59.87 60.94 2.02
CA PRO A 271 -58.51 60.50 1.74
C PRO A 271 -57.44 61.38 2.42
N ASP A 272 -57.67 62.70 2.52
CA ASP A 272 -56.76 63.63 3.21
C ASP A 272 -56.71 63.40 4.73
N GLU A 273 -57.83 63.04 5.37
CA GLU A 273 -57.87 62.66 6.78
C GLU A 273 -57.17 61.34 7.06
N ILE A 274 -57.35 60.33 6.20
CA ILE A 274 -56.62 59.08 6.29
C ILE A 274 -55.11 59.32 6.14
N ALA A 275 -54.69 60.17 5.20
CA ALA A 275 -53.30 60.58 5.03
C ALA A 275 -52.75 61.37 6.23
N ALA A 276 -53.61 62.08 6.96
CA ALA A 276 -53.23 62.87 8.13
C ALA A 276 -52.97 62.02 9.39
N ILE A 277 -53.49 60.78 9.47
CA ILE A 277 -53.27 59.89 10.62
C ILE A 277 -51.77 59.67 10.84
N SER A 278 -51.28 59.99 12.04
CA SER A 278 -49.85 59.84 12.31
C SER A 278 -49.38 58.38 12.20
N THR A 279 -48.19 58.16 11.65
CA THR A 279 -47.58 56.81 11.52
C THR A 279 -47.47 56.09 12.86
N ARG A 280 -47.36 56.82 13.97
CA ARG A 280 -47.29 56.25 15.33
C ARG A 280 -48.65 55.80 15.85
N SER A 281 -49.74 56.39 15.36
CA SER A 281 -51.12 56.09 15.77
C SER A 281 -51.77 55.01 14.89
N LEU A 282 -51.36 54.92 13.62
CA LEU A 282 -51.93 54.01 12.61
C LEU A 282 -52.03 52.52 13.04
N PRO A 283 -51.06 51.93 13.78
CA PRO A 283 -51.20 50.55 14.29
C PRO A 283 -52.37 50.37 15.28
N GLY A 284 -52.99 51.46 15.74
CA GLY A 284 -54.20 51.44 16.55
C GLY A 284 -55.46 51.05 15.78
N LEU A 285 -55.51 51.26 14.46
CA LEU A 285 -56.68 50.87 13.66
C LEU A 285 -56.90 49.35 13.71
N SER A 286 -58.16 48.93 13.85
CA SER A 286 -58.51 47.52 13.77
C SER A 286 -58.34 46.99 12.34
N ASN A 287 -58.20 45.68 12.18
CA ASN A 287 -58.18 45.06 10.85
C ASN A 287 -59.48 45.33 10.09
N ASP A 288 -60.63 45.29 10.77
CA ASP A 288 -61.93 45.59 10.15
C ASP A 288 -62.02 47.04 9.66
N ALA A 289 -61.43 48.00 10.40
CA ALA A 289 -61.36 49.39 9.95
C ALA A 289 -60.50 49.56 8.69
N ILE A 290 -59.38 48.82 8.59
CA ILE A 290 -58.55 48.83 7.38
C ILE A 290 -59.28 48.18 6.19
N ALA A 291 -59.98 47.06 6.43
CA ALA A 291 -60.76 46.38 5.40
C ALA A 291 -61.93 47.24 4.88
N ALA A 292 -62.52 48.09 5.74
CA ALA A 292 -63.64 48.97 5.39
C ALA A 292 -63.23 50.20 4.55
N LEU A 293 -61.93 50.50 4.43
CA LEU A 293 -61.47 51.65 3.64
C LEU A 293 -61.83 51.51 2.16
N SER A 294 -62.09 52.62 1.48
CA SER A 294 -62.18 52.65 0.02
C SER A 294 -60.79 52.55 -0.63
N THR A 295 -60.76 52.24 -1.92
CA THR A 295 -59.51 52.21 -2.70
C THR A 295 -58.82 53.58 -2.75
N ASP A 296 -59.58 54.67 -2.78
CA ASP A 296 -59.05 56.04 -2.75
C ASP A 296 -58.43 56.39 -1.38
N GLN A 297 -59.05 55.94 -0.29
CA GLN A 297 -58.52 56.11 1.07
C GLN A 297 -57.22 55.32 1.25
N VAL A 298 -57.17 54.07 0.78
CA VAL A 298 -55.94 53.25 0.81
C VAL A 298 -54.85 53.87 -0.06
N TYR A 299 -55.20 54.39 -1.24
CA TYR A 299 -54.25 55.09 -2.12
C TYR A 299 -53.70 56.38 -1.53
N ALA A 300 -54.45 57.07 -0.66
CA ALA A 300 -53.97 58.29 -0.02
C ALA A 300 -52.97 58.05 1.12
N LEU A 301 -52.81 56.83 1.61
CA LEU A 301 -51.83 56.49 2.63
C LEU A 301 -50.40 56.83 2.18
N MET A 302 -49.68 57.60 2.97
CA MET A 302 -48.28 57.93 2.71
C MET A 302 -47.38 56.69 2.91
N THR A 303 -46.22 56.68 2.26
CA THR A 303 -45.24 55.59 2.38
C THR A 303 -44.85 55.27 3.82
N GLY A 304 -44.69 56.29 4.67
CA GLY A 304 -44.41 56.11 6.09
C GLY A 304 -45.57 55.47 6.87
N GLN A 305 -46.82 55.66 6.43
CA GLN A 305 -48.00 55.03 7.01
C GLN A 305 -48.08 53.56 6.57
N ILE A 306 -47.88 53.27 5.29
CA ILE A 306 -47.78 51.89 4.78
C ILE A 306 -46.71 51.09 5.54
N ALA A 307 -45.53 51.69 5.76
CA ALA A 307 -44.44 51.09 6.54
C ALA A 307 -44.77 50.90 8.04
N ALA A 308 -45.77 51.59 8.57
CA ALA A 308 -46.23 51.48 9.96
C ALA A 308 -47.35 50.46 10.15
N LEU A 309 -48.08 50.08 9.10
CA LEU A 309 -49.12 49.05 9.18
C LEU A 309 -48.53 47.71 9.66
N THR A 310 -49.31 47.01 10.48
CA THR A 310 -48.99 45.66 10.92
C THR A 310 -49.27 44.63 9.82
N SER A 311 -48.68 43.43 9.93
CA SER A 311 -49.00 42.34 8.98
C SER A 311 -50.48 41.97 8.97
N GLY A 312 -51.16 42.04 10.12
CA GLY A 312 -52.59 41.77 10.22
C GLY A 312 -53.44 42.82 9.50
N GLN A 313 -53.02 44.08 9.54
CA GLN A 313 -53.70 45.17 8.82
C GLN A 313 -53.49 45.07 7.31
N ILE A 314 -52.27 44.72 6.85
CA ILE A 314 -52.03 44.47 5.42
C ILE A 314 -52.86 43.28 4.93
N ALA A 315 -52.97 42.20 5.72
CA ALA A 315 -53.80 41.05 5.40
C ALA A 315 -55.30 41.33 5.38
N ALA A 316 -55.75 42.43 6.00
CA ALA A 316 -57.13 42.85 6.00
C ALA A 316 -57.52 43.62 4.73
N LEU A 317 -56.53 44.13 3.98
CA LEU A 317 -56.78 44.76 2.69
C LEU A 317 -57.27 43.71 1.68
N SER A 318 -58.28 44.07 0.91
CA SER A 318 -58.75 43.28 -0.23
C SER A 318 -57.74 43.32 -1.38
N SER A 319 -57.81 42.34 -2.27
CA SER A 319 -56.96 42.31 -3.47
C SER A 319 -57.15 43.56 -4.35
N GLU A 320 -58.35 44.16 -4.38
CA GLU A 320 -58.61 45.41 -5.10
C GLU A 320 -57.88 46.59 -4.44
N GLN A 321 -57.92 46.72 -3.10
CA GLN A 321 -57.21 47.76 -2.36
C GLN A 321 -55.67 47.62 -2.48
N ILE A 322 -55.15 46.39 -2.44
CA ILE A 322 -53.71 46.14 -2.65
C ILE A 322 -53.32 46.53 -4.08
N GLY A 323 -54.15 46.17 -5.07
CA GLY A 323 -53.93 46.47 -6.47
C GLY A 323 -53.92 47.97 -6.80
N THR A 324 -54.59 48.83 -6.02
CA THR A 324 -54.56 50.29 -6.25
C THR A 324 -53.31 50.99 -5.72
N LEU A 325 -52.54 50.37 -4.81
CA LEU A 325 -51.33 50.98 -4.24
C LEU A 325 -50.31 51.34 -5.32
N SER A 326 -49.69 52.52 -5.24
CA SER A 326 -48.58 52.86 -6.12
C SER A 326 -47.35 51.99 -5.88
N THR A 327 -46.47 51.87 -6.88
CA THR A 327 -45.17 51.19 -6.74
C THR A 327 -44.33 51.78 -5.60
N THR A 328 -44.46 53.08 -5.33
CA THR A 328 -43.75 53.74 -4.22
C THR A 328 -44.31 53.30 -2.86
N GLN A 329 -45.63 53.13 -2.73
CA GLN A 329 -46.26 52.59 -1.52
C GLN A 329 -45.90 51.12 -1.30
N ILE A 330 -45.96 50.30 -2.34
CA ILE A 330 -45.54 48.89 -2.27
C ILE A 330 -44.05 48.79 -1.90
N GLY A 331 -43.19 49.61 -2.48
CA GLY A 331 -41.76 49.67 -2.13
C GLY A 331 -41.46 50.16 -0.71
N ALA A 332 -42.42 50.82 -0.05
CA ALA A 332 -42.30 51.24 1.34
C ALA A 332 -42.62 50.12 2.35
N LEU A 333 -43.20 49.00 1.91
CA LEU A 333 -43.41 47.84 2.76
C LEU A 333 -42.07 47.32 3.32
N THR A 334 -42.08 46.90 4.58
CA THR A 334 -40.93 46.28 5.23
C THR A 334 -41.16 44.77 5.36
N TRP A 335 -40.11 44.02 5.68
CA TRP A 335 -40.18 42.57 5.89
C TRP A 335 -41.25 42.17 6.94
N ARG A 336 -41.63 43.07 7.86
CA ARG A 336 -42.65 42.81 8.88
C ARG A 336 -44.05 42.69 8.30
N GLN A 337 -44.34 43.37 7.20
CA GLN A 337 -45.63 43.33 6.51
C GLN A 337 -45.75 42.12 5.57
N ALA A 338 -44.63 41.57 5.11
CA ALA A 338 -44.58 40.53 4.09
C ALA A 338 -45.54 39.34 4.34
N PRO A 339 -45.66 38.78 5.56
CA PRO A 339 -46.54 37.62 5.80
C PRO A 339 -48.03 37.88 5.57
N GLY A 340 -48.46 39.14 5.59
CA GLY A 340 -49.86 39.53 5.37
C GLY A 340 -50.17 39.96 3.94
N LEU A 341 -49.17 40.07 3.06
CA LEU A 341 -49.34 40.59 1.71
C LEU A 341 -49.99 39.55 0.78
N ASP A 342 -51.11 39.89 0.16
CA ASP A 342 -51.64 39.11 -0.96
C ASP A 342 -50.84 39.44 -2.23
N VAL A 343 -49.83 38.62 -2.52
CA VAL A 343 -48.95 38.85 -3.68
C VAL A 343 -49.66 38.58 -5.01
N ALA A 344 -50.74 37.80 -5.04
CA ALA A 344 -51.49 37.54 -6.27
C ALA A 344 -52.26 38.79 -6.75
N ALA A 345 -52.51 39.74 -5.84
CA ALA A 345 -53.16 41.01 -6.14
C ALA A 345 -52.24 42.05 -6.81
N LEU A 346 -50.92 41.84 -6.78
CA LEU A 346 -49.95 42.81 -7.27
C LEU A 346 -49.86 42.82 -8.80
N SER A 347 -49.63 43.99 -9.40
CA SER A 347 -49.15 44.10 -10.77
C SER A 347 -47.68 43.70 -10.89
N THR A 348 -47.20 43.51 -12.11
CA THR A 348 -45.77 43.26 -12.39
C THR A 348 -44.89 44.42 -11.92
N ASP A 349 -45.30 45.67 -12.15
CA ASP A 349 -44.57 46.85 -11.69
C ASP A 349 -44.53 46.97 -10.16
N GLN A 350 -45.63 46.61 -9.48
CA GLN A 350 -45.67 46.56 -8.01
C GLN A 350 -44.77 45.44 -7.48
N THR A 351 -44.76 44.27 -8.13
CA THR A 351 -43.89 43.15 -7.77
C THR A 351 -42.41 43.54 -7.89
N ALA A 352 -42.02 44.20 -8.98
CA ALA A 352 -40.67 44.73 -9.17
C ALA A 352 -40.30 45.81 -8.14
N ALA A 353 -41.27 46.55 -7.61
CA ALA A 353 -41.07 47.60 -6.62
C ALA A 353 -40.84 47.08 -5.19
N LEU A 354 -41.16 45.81 -4.89
CA LEU A 354 -40.94 45.23 -3.57
C LEU A 354 -39.46 45.26 -3.18
N SER A 355 -39.14 45.59 -1.93
CA SER A 355 -37.75 45.50 -1.48
C SER A 355 -37.29 44.03 -1.40
N ALA A 356 -35.99 43.80 -1.61
CA ALA A 356 -35.39 42.47 -1.49
C ALA A 356 -35.64 41.82 -0.11
N SER A 357 -35.71 42.64 0.95
CA SER A 357 -36.06 42.18 2.30
C SER A 357 -37.51 41.76 2.47
N VAL A 358 -38.44 42.32 1.69
CA VAL A 358 -39.84 41.88 1.68
C VAL A 358 -39.95 40.55 0.97
N ILE A 359 -39.33 40.41 -0.20
CA ILE A 359 -39.30 39.15 -0.96
C ILE A 359 -38.75 38.00 -0.11
N ALA A 360 -37.63 38.21 0.58
CA ALA A 360 -37.02 37.21 1.47
C ALA A 360 -37.86 36.86 2.72
N ALA A 361 -38.91 37.64 3.03
CA ALA A 361 -39.79 37.41 4.16
C ALA A 361 -41.17 36.86 3.75
N LEU A 362 -41.41 36.64 2.45
CA LEU A 362 -42.60 35.97 1.95
C LEU A 362 -42.60 34.50 2.35
N GLY A 363 -43.76 33.98 2.73
CA GLY A 363 -43.95 32.56 2.99
C GLY A 363 -44.01 31.74 1.70
N SER A 364 -43.81 30.42 1.82
CA SER A 364 -43.82 29.51 0.67
C SER A 364 -45.13 29.51 -0.11
N SER A 365 -46.28 29.73 0.57
CA SER A 365 -47.58 29.84 -0.10
C SER A 365 -47.72 31.13 -0.91
N GLN A 366 -47.12 32.23 -0.47
CA GLN A 366 -47.14 33.50 -1.20
C GLN A 366 -46.25 33.38 -2.43
N ILE A 367 -45.04 32.84 -2.28
CA ILE A 367 -44.16 32.60 -3.43
C ILE A 367 -44.81 31.68 -4.48
N ALA A 368 -45.49 30.61 -4.05
CA ALA A 368 -46.20 29.71 -4.95
C ALA A 368 -47.46 30.35 -5.60
N ALA A 369 -47.98 31.44 -5.03
CA ALA A 369 -49.12 32.18 -5.57
C ALA A 369 -48.70 33.23 -6.63
N LEU A 370 -47.41 33.47 -6.82
CA LEU A 370 -46.92 34.37 -7.87
C LEU A 370 -47.29 33.82 -9.26
N SER A 371 -47.86 34.66 -10.10
CA SER A 371 -48.05 34.36 -11.51
C SER A 371 -46.70 34.28 -12.23
N THR A 372 -46.68 33.67 -13.42
CA THR A 372 -45.49 33.64 -14.29
C THR A 372 -45.02 35.06 -14.65
N ASP A 373 -45.93 35.98 -14.95
CA ASP A 373 -45.59 37.38 -15.24
C ASP A 373 -45.01 38.12 -14.02
N GLN A 374 -45.54 37.86 -12.81
CA GLN A 374 -45.01 38.43 -11.57
C GLN A 374 -43.62 37.89 -11.25
N ALA A 375 -43.40 36.58 -11.43
CA ALA A 375 -42.07 35.99 -11.28
C ALA A 375 -41.07 36.58 -12.28
N ALA A 376 -41.48 36.77 -13.54
CA ALA A 376 -40.65 37.40 -14.58
C ALA A 376 -40.32 38.88 -14.28
N ALA A 377 -41.14 39.56 -13.47
CA ALA A 377 -40.92 40.94 -13.05
C ALA A 377 -39.94 41.07 -11.86
N LEU A 378 -39.52 39.96 -11.24
CA LEU A 378 -38.55 39.99 -10.14
C LEU A 378 -37.17 40.42 -10.66
N THR A 379 -36.59 41.42 -10.01
CA THR A 379 -35.25 41.93 -10.32
C THR A 379 -34.14 41.01 -9.79
N SER A 380 -32.93 41.13 -10.34
CA SER A 380 -31.76 40.37 -9.87
C SER A 380 -31.46 40.57 -8.38
N ALA A 381 -31.72 41.77 -7.82
CA ALA A 381 -31.52 42.04 -6.39
C ALA A 381 -32.55 41.32 -5.50
N GLN A 382 -33.79 41.19 -5.97
CA GLN A 382 -34.84 40.44 -5.29
C GLN A 382 -34.56 38.94 -5.35
N ILE A 383 -34.15 38.43 -6.52
CA ILE A 383 -33.79 37.02 -6.71
C ILE A 383 -32.56 36.63 -5.86
N ALA A 384 -31.56 37.50 -5.77
CA ALA A 384 -30.40 37.28 -4.90
C ALA A 384 -30.75 37.18 -3.41
N ALA A 385 -31.88 37.76 -2.97
CA ALA A 385 -32.34 37.71 -1.60
C ALA A 385 -33.22 36.50 -1.27
N LEU A 386 -33.71 35.77 -2.27
CA LEU A 386 -34.44 34.51 -2.07
C LEU A 386 -33.53 33.49 -1.35
N THR A 387 -34.09 32.76 -0.40
CA THR A 387 -33.47 31.61 0.24
C THR A 387 -33.82 30.32 -0.51
N SER A 388 -33.24 29.19 -0.07
CA SER A 388 -33.58 27.87 -0.63
C SER A 388 -35.05 27.47 -0.43
N ILE A 389 -35.74 28.06 0.56
CA ILE A 389 -37.15 27.76 0.83
C ILE A 389 -38.04 28.46 -0.21
N GLU A 390 -37.81 29.75 -0.45
CA GLU A 390 -38.60 30.50 -1.43
C GLU A 390 -38.33 29.98 -2.86
N LEU A 391 -37.07 29.71 -3.23
CA LEU A 391 -36.77 29.14 -4.56
C LEU A 391 -37.46 27.79 -4.80
N ARG A 392 -37.69 26.99 -3.75
CA ARG A 392 -38.44 25.72 -3.86
C ARG A 392 -39.93 25.95 -4.09
N GLY A 393 -40.46 27.09 -3.66
CA GLY A 393 -41.87 27.46 -3.86
C GLY A 393 -42.20 27.91 -5.28
N LEU A 394 -41.19 28.31 -6.07
CA LEU A 394 -41.36 28.68 -7.47
C LEU A 394 -41.58 27.43 -8.35
N SER A 395 -42.52 27.51 -9.28
CA SER A 395 -42.68 26.45 -10.28
C SER A 395 -41.54 26.48 -11.31
N PRO A 396 -41.24 25.36 -12.00
CA PRO A 396 -40.29 25.34 -13.10
C PRO A 396 -40.58 26.41 -14.18
N GLU A 397 -41.86 26.65 -14.48
CA GLU A 397 -42.28 27.69 -15.43
C GLU A 397 -41.91 29.09 -14.94
N ASN A 398 -42.06 29.39 -13.64
CA ASN A 398 -41.64 30.68 -13.07
C ASN A 398 -40.12 30.88 -13.20
N VAL A 399 -39.32 29.89 -12.80
CA VAL A 399 -37.85 30.04 -12.82
C VAL A 399 -37.32 30.13 -14.26
N ALA A 400 -37.96 29.44 -15.22
CA ALA A 400 -37.61 29.53 -16.64
C ALA A 400 -37.81 30.93 -17.26
N THR A 401 -38.62 31.80 -16.64
CA THR A 401 -38.79 33.19 -17.10
C THR A 401 -37.62 34.12 -16.75
N PHE A 402 -36.74 33.72 -15.82
CA PHE A 402 -35.64 34.57 -15.35
C PHE A 402 -34.61 34.84 -16.44
N THR A 403 -34.12 36.07 -16.52
CA THR A 403 -33.02 36.42 -17.42
C THR A 403 -31.70 35.76 -16.99
N THR A 404 -30.72 35.72 -17.89
CA THR A 404 -29.38 35.20 -17.58
C THR A 404 -28.70 35.94 -16.41
N GLY A 405 -28.92 37.25 -16.29
CA GLY A 405 -28.42 38.04 -15.16
C GLY A 405 -29.06 37.66 -13.83
N GLU A 406 -30.35 37.28 -13.85
CA GLU A 406 -31.09 36.84 -12.67
C GLU A 406 -30.71 35.42 -12.24
N ILE A 407 -30.52 34.51 -13.19
CA ILE A 407 -29.96 33.17 -12.91
C ILE A 407 -28.57 33.29 -12.26
N ALA A 408 -27.69 34.15 -12.78
CA ALA A 408 -26.38 34.42 -12.20
C ALA A 408 -26.46 35.07 -10.80
N ALA A 409 -27.55 35.80 -10.50
CA ALA A 409 -27.78 36.43 -9.21
C ALA A 409 -28.29 35.48 -8.12
N ILE A 410 -28.79 34.28 -8.47
CA ILE A 410 -29.22 33.27 -7.49
C ILE A 410 -28.05 32.95 -6.55
N SER A 411 -28.23 33.22 -5.26
CA SER A 411 -27.15 32.99 -4.30
C SER A 411 -26.77 31.50 -4.22
N THR A 412 -25.48 31.22 -4.05
CA THR A 412 -24.97 29.84 -3.87
C THR A 412 -25.58 29.14 -2.66
N ARG A 413 -26.04 29.87 -1.65
CA ARG A 413 -26.72 29.32 -0.46
C ARG A 413 -28.16 28.89 -0.74
N SER A 414 -28.78 29.46 -1.78
CA SER A 414 -30.19 29.27 -2.11
C SER A 414 -30.39 28.25 -3.22
N LEU A 415 -29.37 28.04 -4.06
CA LEU A 415 -29.44 27.19 -5.26
C LEU A 415 -29.94 25.76 -5.01
N SER A 416 -29.65 25.18 -3.84
CA SER A 416 -30.15 23.85 -3.45
C SER A 416 -31.68 23.79 -3.25
N GLY A 417 -32.35 24.94 -3.29
CA GLY A 417 -33.81 25.05 -3.29
C GLY A 417 -34.45 24.66 -4.62
N LEU A 418 -33.75 24.82 -5.74
CA LEU A 418 -34.26 24.50 -7.07
C LEU A 418 -34.48 23.00 -7.24
N SER A 419 -35.62 22.61 -7.81
CA SER A 419 -35.88 21.22 -8.18
C SER A 419 -35.09 20.83 -9.44
N ALA A 420 -34.95 19.53 -9.68
CA ALA A 420 -34.36 19.02 -10.91
C ALA A 420 -35.19 19.45 -12.14
N ASP A 421 -36.51 19.45 -12.03
CA ASP A 421 -37.42 19.94 -13.08
C ASP A 421 -37.23 21.43 -13.38
N ALA A 422 -36.96 22.26 -12.38
CA ALA A 422 -36.70 23.68 -12.58
C ALA A 422 -35.39 23.91 -13.35
N ILE A 423 -34.34 23.13 -13.05
CA ILE A 423 -33.08 23.17 -13.79
C ILE A 423 -33.27 22.66 -15.22
N ALA A 424 -34.03 21.58 -15.41
CA ALA A 424 -34.34 21.05 -16.74
C ALA A 424 -35.11 22.03 -17.63
N ALA A 425 -35.91 22.92 -17.04
CA ALA A 425 -36.67 23.95 -17.76
C ALA A 425 -35.82 25.12 -18.25
N PHE A 426 -34.53 25.22 -17.89
CA PHE A 426 -33.67 26.33 -18.31
C PHE A 426 -33.37 26.29 -19.81
N SER A 427 -33.17 27.44 -20.44
CA SER A 427 -32.54 27.52 -21.75
C SER A 427 -31.03 27.23 -21.66
N THR A 428 -30.41 26.95 -22.79
CA THR A 428 -28.94 26.81 -22.89
C THR A 428 -28.22 28.08 -22.45
N ASP A 429 -28.75 29.26 -22.77
CA ASP A 429 -28.20 30.55 -22.32
C ASP A 429 -28.28 30.71 -20.80
N GLN A 430 -29.36 30.27 -20.16
CA GLN A 430 -29.52 30.29 -18.70
C GLN A 430 -28.55 29.32 -18.02
N ILE A 431 -28.36 28.12 -18.57
CA ILE A 431 -27.35 27.16 -18.07
C ILE A 431 -25.93 27.73 -18.22
N HIS A 432 -25.62 28.35 -19.35
CA HIS A 432 -24.32 29.00 -19.56
C HIS A 432 -24.12 30.23 -18.64
N ALA A 433 -25.20 30.87 -18.18
CA ALA A 433 -25.13 31.98 -17.23
C ALA A 433 -24.81 31.56 -15.78
N LEU A 434 -24.95 30.27 -15.43
CA LEU A 434 -24.59 29.79 -14.10
C LEU A 434 -23.10 29.98 -13.83
N THR A 435 -22.77 30.61 -12.72
CA THR A 435 -21.39 30.76 -12.28
C THR A 435 -20.77 29.41 -11.91
N THR A 436 -19.45 29.30 -11.95
CA THR A 436 -18.72 28.10 -11.51
C THR A 436 -19.03 27.70 -10.06
N GLY A 437 -19.22 28.69 -9.18
CA GLY A 437 -19.62 28.46 -7.78
C GLY A 437 -21.03 27.89 -7.64
N GLN A 438 -21.95 28.25 -8.53
CA GLN A 438 -23.29 27.65 -8.59
C GLN A 438 -23.22 26.23 -9.15
N ILE A 439 -22.52 26.04 -10.27
CA ILE A 439 -22.34 24.71 -10.89
C ILE A 439 -21.77 23.72 -9.87
N ALA A 440 -20.74 24.08 -9.09
CA ALA A 440 -20.13 23.20 -8.09
C ALA A 440 -21.06 22.76 -6.93
N LEU A 441 -22.23 23.39 -6.77
CA LEU A 441 -23.20 23.09 -5.71
C LEU A 441 -24.46 22.38 -6.20
N LEU A 442 -24.64 22.21 -7.52
CA LEU A 442 -25.73 21.41 -8.06
C LEU A 442 -25.63 19.96 -7.57
N THR A 443 -26.77 19.32 -7.33
CA THR A 443 -26.81 17.90 -6.96
C THR A 443 -26.61 17.01 -8.18
N SER A 444 -26.30 15.73 -7.97
CA SER A 444 -26.27 14.73 -9.05
C SER A 444 -27.59 14.67 -9.82
N ASP A 445 -28.70 14.80 -9.11
CA ASP A 445 -30.05 14.72 -9.71
C ASP A 445 -30.35 15.94 -10.57
N GLN A 446 -29.89 17.13 -10.15
CA GLN A 446 -30.01 18.35 -10.93
C GLN A 446 -29.15 18.30 -12.20
N ILE A 447 -27.93 17.76 -12.11
CA ILE A 447 -27.06 17.57 -13.29
C ILE A 447 -27.65 16.51 -14.23
N SER A 448 -28.21 15.42 -13.70
CA SER A 448 -28.85 14.36 -14.50
C SER A 448 -30.15 14.79 -15.16
N ALA A 449 -30.79 15.86 -14.69
CA ALA A 449 -31.98 16.42 -15.31
C ALA A 449 -31.67 17.35 -16.49
N LEU A 450 -30.40 17.71 -16.70
CA LEU A 450 -29.99 18.48 -17.86
C LEU A 450 -30.18 17.65 -19.14
N SER A 451 -30.70 18.28 -20.18
CA SER A 451 -30.71 17.72 -21.53
C SER A 451 -29.30 17.71 -22.12
N SER A 452 -29.06 16.86 -23.11
CA SER A 452 -27.76 16.83 -23.81
C SER A 452 -27.39 18.17 -24.44
N GLU A 453 -28.38 18.96 -24.89
CA GLU A 453 -28.13 20.31 -25.42
C GLU A 453 -27.68 21.29 -24.32
N GLN A 454 -28.26 21.20 -23.12
CA GLN A 454 -27.85 21.99 -21.95
C GLN A 454 -26.46 21.59 -21.44
N VAL A 455 -26.14 20.30 -21.39
CA VAL A 455 -24.79 19.83 -21.03
C VAL A 455 -23.76 20.32 -22.06
N GLY A 456 -24.08 20.21 -23.36
CA GLY A 456 -23.24 20.71 -24.44
C GLY A 456 -23.04 22.23 -24.43
N ALA A 457 -23.99 23.00 -23.88
CA ALA A 457 -23.90 24.45 -23.75
C ALA A 457 -22.99 24.93 -22.60
N LEU A 458 -22.57 24.07 -21.67
CA LEU A 458 -21.67 24.45 -20.57
C LEU A 458 -20.29 24.90 -21.11
N SER A 459 -19.73 25.98 -20.59
CA SER A 459 -18.34 26.33 -20.90
C SER A 459 -17.36 25.32 -20.30
N THR A 460 -16.15 25.24 -20.86
CA THR A 460 -15.05 24.41 -20.29
C THR A 460 -14.73 24.80 -18.85
N THR A 461 -14.88 26.08 -18.49
CA THR A 461 -14.67 26.57 -17.13
C THR A 461 -15.76 26.06 -16.17
N GLN A 462 -17.02 26.03 -16.61
CA GLN A 462 -18.12 25.44 -15.83
C GLN A 462 -17.95 23.92 -15.67
N ILE A 463 -17.56 23.20 -16.74
CA ILE A 463 -17.25 21.76 -16.67
C ILE A 463 -16.11 21.49 -15.68
N SER A 464 -15.04 22.31 -15.71
CA SER A 464 -13.92 22.16 -14.78
C SER A 464 -14.29 22.42 -13.31
N ALA A 465 -15.38 23.17 -13.06
CA ALA A 465 -15.90 23.45 -11.72
C ALA A 465 -16.77 22.31 -11.16
N LEU A 466 -17.14 21.32 -11.98
CA LEU A 466 -17.82 20.13 -11.49
C LEU A 466 -16.95 19.37 -10.48
N THR A 467 -17.62 18.82 -9.48
CA THR A 467 -17.04 18.05 -8.40
C THR A 467 -17.36 16.55 -8.57
N SER A 468 -16.64 15.70 -7.84
CA SER A 468 -16.87 14.25 -7.89
C SER A 468 -18.30 13.83 -7.50
N ARG A 469 -19.04 14.65 -6.74
CA ARG A 469 -20.44 14.37 -6.37
C ARG A 469 -21.40 14.43 -7.55
N GLN A 470 -21.03 15.17 -8.59
CA GLN A 470 -21.88 15.44 -9.76
C GLN A 470 -21.57 14.48 -10.91
N ALA A 471 -20.42 13.81 -10.88
CA ALA A 471 -19.91 12.97 -11.95
C ALA A 471 -20.93 11.92 -12.41
N LEU A 472 -21.60 11.22 -11.48
CA LEU A 472 -22.56 10.15 -11.83
C LEU A 472 -23.83 10.62 -12.53
N GLY A 473 -24.21 11.89 -12.37
CA GLY A 473 -25.35 12.49 -13.07
C GLY A 473 -24.99 13.08 -14.44
N LEU A 474 -23.70 13.18 -14.77
CA LEU A 474 -23.24 13.82 -16.00
C LEU A 474 -23.47 12.90 -17.21
N ASP A 475 -24.22 13.39 -18.19
CA ASP A 475 -24.27 12.79 -19.52
C ASP A 475 -22.98 13.11 -20.28
N VAL A 476 -22.02 12.19 -20.20
CA VAL A 476 -20.72 12.36 -20.86
C VAL A 476 -20.83 12.30 -22.38
N THR A 477 -21.89 11.72 -22.94
CA THR A 477 -22.06 11.61 -24.41
C THR A 477 -22.38 12.98 -25.06
N ALA A 478 -22.89 13.91 -24.26
CA ALA A 478 -23.21 15.27 -24.68
C ALA A 478 -21.99 16.22 -24.69
N LEU A 479 -20.86 15.81 -24.11
CA LEU A 479 -19.69 16.67 -23.99
C LEU A 479 -18.95 16.83 -25.33
N SER A 480 -18.43 18.02 -25.60
CA SER A 480 -17.44 18.23 -26.65
C SER A 480 -16.07 17.68 -26.22
N THR A 481 -15.14 17.59 -27.16
CA THR A 481 -13.73 17.21 -26.88
C THR A 481 -13.08 18.21 -25.92
N ASP A 482 -13.28 19.51 -26.11
CA ASP A 482 -12.75 20.56 -25.24
C ASP A 482 -13.32 20.47 -23.82
N GLN A 483 -14.62 20.18 -23.69
CA GLN A 483 -15.25 19.95 -22.39
C GLN A 483 -14.73 18.68 -21.71
N THR A 484 -14.52 17.61 -22.47
CA THR A 484 -13.95 16.34 -21.96
C THR A 484 -12.53 16.56 -21.42
N ALA A 485 -11.69 17.28 -22.16
CA ALA A 485 -10.35 17.67 -21.73
C ALA A 485 -10.38 18.59 -20.48
N ALA A 486 -11.44 19.37 -20.29
CA ALA A 486 -11.60 20.27 -19.15
C ALA A 486 -12.11 19.58 -17.86
N LEU A 487 -12.56 18.32 -17.92
CA LEU A 487 -12.99 17.58 -16.73
C LEU A 487 -11.86 17.49 -15.71
N SER A 488 -12.15 17.80 -14.45
CA SER A 488 -11.14 17.65 -13.41
C SER A 488 -10.80 16.17 -13.19
N THR A 489 -9.57 15.91 -12.73
CA THR A 489 -9.11 14.56 -12.36
C THR A 489 -9.95 13.92 -11.26
N GLY A 490 -10.60 14.73 -10.42
CA GLY A 490 -11.56 14.27 -9.41
C GLY A 490 -12.90 13.83 -9.99
N VAL A 491 -13.35 14.45 -11.08
CA VAL A 491 -14.57 14.04 -11.80
C VAL A 491 -14.32 12.74 -12.57
N ILE A 492 -13.20 12.64 -13.31
CA ILE A 492 -12.85 11.41 -14.06
C ILE A 492 -12.79 10.19 -13.12
N ALA A 493 -12.15 10.32 -11.96
CA ALA A 493 -12.06 9.24 -10.97
C ALA A 493 -13.40 8.88 -10.29
N ALA A 494 -14.44 9.68 -10.49
CA ALA A 494 -15.78 9.47 -9.94
C ALA A 494 -16.81 9.04 -11.01
N LEU A 495 -16.42 9.02 -12.28
CA LEU A 495 -17.26 8.48 -13.36
C LEU A 495 -17.41 6.96 -13.18
N GLY A 496 -18.61 6.46 -13.46
CA GLY A 496 -18.85 5.02 -13.53
C GLY A 496 -18.26 4.40 -14.79
N SER A 497 -18.00 3.08 -14.75
CA SER A 497 -17.51 2.34 -15.92
C SER A 497 -18.45 2.43 -17.12
N SER A 498 -19.76 2.55 -16.90
CA SER A 498 -20.74 2.76 -17.98
C SER A 498 -20.63 4.13 -18.63
N GLN A 499 -20.27 5.17 -17.89
CA GLN A 499 -20.04 6.50 -18.44
C GLN A 499 -18.74 6.51 -19.25
N ILE A 500 -17.66 5.92 -18.72
CA ILE A 500 -16.40 5.79 -19.46
C ILE A 500 -16.59 4.98 -20.76
N ALA A 501 -17.35 3.87 -20.72
CA ALA A 501 -17.68 3.07 -21.90
C ALA A 501 -18.56 3.82 -22.92
N ALA A 502 -19.30 4.84 -22.49
CA ALA A 502 -20.17 5.64 -23.36
C ALA A 502 -19.41 6.79 -24.06
N LEU A 503 -18.15 7.06 -23.69
CA LEU A 503 -17.34 8.06 -24.37
C LEU A 503 -17.15 7.69 -25.84
N SER A 504 -17.35 8.67 -26.72
CA SER A 504 -17.01 8.52 -28.14
C SER A 504 -15.49 8.40 -28.32
N THR A 505 -15.06 7.92 -29.48
CA THR A 505 -13.64 7.83 -29.84
C THR A 505 -12.93 9.18 -29.76
N ASP A 506 -13.59 10.26 -30.21
CA ASP A 506 -13.04 11.62 -30.14
C ASP A 506 -12.96 12.14 -28.69
N GLN A 507 -13.94 11.83 -27.85
CA GLN A 507 -13.92 12.20 -26.44
C GLN A 507 -12.82 11.46 -25.69
N ALA A 508 -12.64 10.16 -25.94
CA ALA A 508 -11.55 9.39 -25.36
C ALA A 508 -10.17 9.92 -25.81
N ALA A 509 -10.03 10.32 -27.08
CA ALA A 509 -8.82 10.96 -27.60
C ALA A 509 -8.53 12.34 -26.98
N ALA A 510 -9.55 13.01 -26.43
CA ALA A 510 -9.43 14.29 -25.75
C ALA A 510 -9.03 14.16 -24.27
N LEU A 511 -8.97 12.94 -23.72
CA LEU A 511 -8.52 12.71 -22.34
C LEU A 511 -7.03 13.01 -22.20
N THR A 512 -6.70 13.90 -21.28
CA THR A 512 -5.32 14.25 -20.96
C THR A 512 -4.60 13.14 -20.20
N SER A 513 -3.27 13.11 -20.27
CA SER A 513 -2.44 12.17 -19.50
C SER A 513 -2.72 12.22 -17.99
N ALA A 514 -3.03 13.40 -17.44
CA ALA A 514 -3.37 13.56 -16.02
C ALA A 514 -4.71 12.91 -15.65
N GLN A 515 -5.69 12.95 -16.56
CA GLN A 515 -6.98 12.28 -16.38
C GLN A 515 -6.83 10.76 -16.51
N ILE A 516 -6.10 10.29 -17.53
CA ILE A 516 -5.83 8.85 -17.75
C ILE A 516 -5.09 8.23 -16.57
N ALA A 517 -4.15 8.94 -15.95
CA ALA A 517 -3.44 8.48 -14.76
C ALA A 517 -4.33 8.20 -13.54
N ARG A 518 -5.58 8.69 -13.54
CA ARG A 518 -6.56 8.48 -12.47
C ARG A 518 -7.52 7.33 -12.73
N LEU A 519 -7.57 6.80 -13.95
CA LEU A 519 -8.46 5.70 -14.29
C LEU A 519 -8.16 4.48 -13.42
N THR A 520 -9.22 3.83 -12.94
CA THR A 520 -9.13 2.54 -12.28
C THR A 520 -9.02 1.41 -13.30
N ALA A 521 -8.73 0.18 -12.85
CA ALA A 521 -8.71 -0.98 -13.75
C ALA A 521 -10.09 -1.21 -14.42
N ALA A 522 -11.19 -0.98 -13.69
CA ALA A 522 -12.52 -1.13 -14.23
C ALA A 522 -12.84 -0.08 -15.30
N GLU A 523 -12.41 1.16 -15.10
CA GLU A 523 -12.61 2.26 -16.06
C GLU A 523 -11.72 2.09 -17.30
N LEU A 524 -10.44 1.75 -17.13
CA LEU A 524 -9.55 1.49 -18.27
C LEU A 524 -10.06 0.30 -19.11
N GLY A 525 -10.56 -0.75 -18.46
CA GLY A 525 -11.17 -1.90 -19.14
C GLY A 525 -12.54 -1.64 -19.75
N ALA A 526 -13.18 -0.51 -19.42
CA ALA A 526 -14.45 -0.10 -20.01
C ALA A 526 -14.26 0.65 -21.34
N LEU A 527 -13.06 1.18 -21.60
CA LEU A 527 -12.72 1.77 -22.90
C LEU A 527 -12.68 0.68 -23.98
N SER A 528 -13.22 1.00 -25.16
CA SER A 528 -13.13 0.11 -26.30
C SER A 528 -11.69 0.06 -26.87
N PRO A 529 -11.33 -1.00 -27.61
CA PRO A 529 -10.07 -1.04 -28.36
C PRO A 529 -9.85 0.20 -29.24
N ASP A 530 -10.90 0.69 -29.89
CA ASP A 530 -10.85 1.90 -30.73
C ASP A 530 -10.55 3.16 -29.92
N ASN A 531 -11.04 3.26 -28.67
CA ASN A 531 -10.69 4.37 -27.77
C ASN A 531 -9.21 4.31 -27.36
N LEU A 532 -8.68 3.12 -27.08
CA LEU A 532 -7.28 2.97 -26.68
C LEU A 532 -6.32 3.20 -27.85
N ALA A 533 -6.74 2.90 -29.08
CA ALA A 533 -5.95 3.16 -30.28
C ALA A 533 -5.71 4.67 -30.53
N THR A 534 -6.51 5.57 -29.95
CA THR A 534 -6.30 7.02 -30.07
C THR A 534 -5.28 7.58 -29.08
N PHE A 535 -4.90 6.82 -28.04
CA PHE A 535 -3.98 7.30 -27.02
C PHE A 535 -2.58 7.52 -27.60
N THR A 536 -2.03 8.69 -27.33
CA THR A 536 -0.64 9.04 -27.64
C THR A 536 0.34 8.26 -26.76
N THR A 537 1.61 8.27 -27.13
CA THR A 537 2.67 7.63 -26.33
C THR A 537 2.79 8.20 -24.91
N ALA A 538 2.55 9.51 -24.73
CA ALA A 538 2.55 10.15 -23.41
C ALA A 538 1.38 9.67 -22.53
N GLU A 539 0.22 9.44 -23.13
CA GLU A 539 -0.98 8.95 -22.46
C GLU A 539 -0.86 7.46 -22.09
N MET A 540 -0.29 6.64 -22.99
CA MET A 540 0.07 5.25 -22.67
C MET A 540 1.04 5.16 -21.49
N ALA A 541 2.07 6.01 -21.45
CA ALA A 541 3.01 6.08 -20.33
C ALA A 541 2.36 6.59 -19.02
N ALA A 542 1.25 7.34 -19.11
CA ALA A 542 0.54 7.87 -17.96
C ALA A 542 -0.43 6.89 -17.30
N ILE A 543 -0.80 5.79 -17.98
CA ILE A 543 -1.67 4.74 -17.41
C ILE A 543 -1.05 4.20 -16.12
N SER A 544 -1.77 4.31 -14.99
CA SER A 544 -1.22 3.81 -13.73
C SER A 544 -1.03 2.29 -13.78
N VAL A 545 0.03 1.78 -13.12
CA VAL A 545 0.27 0.34 -13.00
C VAL A 545 -0.91 -0.41 -12.35
N ARG A 546 -1.73 0.28 -11.52
CA ARG A 546 -2.91 -0.32 -10.89
C ARG A 546 -4.08 -0.51 -11.86
N ALA A 547 -4.09 0.22 -12.98
CA ALA A 547 -5.15 0.18 -13.98
C ALA A 547 -4.92 -0.89 -15.06
N LEU A 548 -3.64 -1.17 -15.40
CA LEU A 548 -3.28 -2.09 -16.48
C LEU A 548 -3.90 -3.49 -16.44
N PRO A 549 -4.09 -4.14 -15.26
CA PRO A 549 -4.78 -5.43 -15.21
C PRO A 549 -6.23 -5.39 -15.74
N GLY A 550 -6.80 -4.19 -15.91
CA GLY A 550 -8.12 -3.98 -16.49
C GLY A 550 -8.17 -4.03 -18.03
N LEU A 551 -7.03 -3.91 -18.72
CA LEU A 551 -7.01 -4.00 -20.20
C LEU A 551 -7.53 -5.37 -20.67
N SER A 552 -8.46 -5.35 -21.62
CA SER A 552 -8.92 -6.59 -22.25
C SER A 552 -7.83 -7.18 -23.16
N ILE A 553 -7.93 -8.47 -23.45
CA ILE A 553 -7.03 -9.18 -24.37
C ILE A 553 -7.11 -8.59 -25.78
N ASP A 554 -8.33 -8.29 -26.25
CA ASP A 554 -8.56 -7.67 -27.55
C ASP A 554 -7.93 -6.27 -27.62
N ALA A 555 -8.06 -5.47 -26.56
CA ALA A 555 -7.44 -4.16 -26.50
C ALA A 555 -5.91 -4.24 -26.61
N VAL A 556 -5.27 -5.15 -25.86
CA VAL A 556 -3.81 -5.36 -25.93
C VAL A 556 -3.37 -5.77 -27.34
N ALA A 557 -4.10 -6.68 -27.98
CA ALA A 557 -3.80 -7.14 -29.33
C ALA A 557 -3.92 -6.04 -30.40
N THR A 558 -4.73 -5.01 -30.16
CA THR A 558 -4.92 -3.87 -31.09
C THR A 558 -3.97 -2.69 -30.88
N LEU A 559 -3.22 -2.64 -29.78
CA LEU A 559 -2.28 -1.54 -29.53
C LEU A 559 -1.21 -1.46 -30.62
N SER A 560 -0.78 -0.26 -30.99
CA SER A 560 0.33 -0.12 -31.93
C SER A 560 1.68 -0.45 -31.28
N SER A 561 2.68 -0.78 -32.10
CA SER A 561 4.06 -0.97 -31.66
C SER A 561 4.60 0.24 -30.90
N ASP A 562 4.26 1.47 -31.33
CA ASP A 562 4.64 2.71 -30.65
C ASP A 562 3.97 2.85 -29.27
N GLN A 563 2.71 2.42 -29.14
CA GLN A 563 1.99 2.44 -27.87
C GLN A 563 2.55 1.41 -26.87
N ILE A 564 2.90 0.21 -27.33
CA ILE A 564 3.58 -0.81 -26.51
C ILE A 564 4.98 -0.34 -26.09
N HIS A 565 5.73 0.26 -27.02
CA HIS A 565 7.04 0.85 -26.76
C HIS A 565 6.98 1.97 -25.71
N ALA A 566 5.90 2.75 -25.70
CA ALA A 566 5.71 3.84 -24.75
C ALA A 566 5.41 3.40 -23.31
N LEU A 567 5.02 2.13 -23.09
CA LEU A 567 4.81 1.60 -21.73
C LEU A 567 6.13 1.60 -20.95
N THR A 568 6.10 2.07 -19.72
CA THR A 568 7.26 1.99 -18.83
C THR A 568 7.58 0.55 -18.43
N THR A 569 8.80 0.30 -17.94
CA THR A 569 9.22 -1.02 -17.44
C THR A 569 8.30 -1.56 -16.34
N SER A 570 7.87 -0.69 -15.42
CA SER A 570 6.91 -1.03 -14.35
C SER A 570 5.52 -1.39 -14.89
N GLN A 571 5.08 -0.73 -15.96
CA GLN A 571 3.82 -1.04 -16.63
C GLN A 571 3.88 -2.40 -17.31
N ILE A 572 4.94 -2.67 -18.10
CA ILE A 572 5.17 -3.97 -18.74
C ILE A 572 5.22 -5.10 -17.71
N SER A 573 5.95 -4.95 -16.59
CA SER A 573 6.04 -5.99 -15.56
C SER A 573 4.72 -6.25 -14.83
N THR A 574 3.73 -5.35 -14.94
CA THR A 574 2.42 -5.48 -14.30
C THR A 574 1.37 -6.13 -15.20
N LEU A 575 1.60 -6.20 -16.52
CA LEU A 575 0.72 -6.95 -17.42
C LEU A 575 0.57 -8.39 -16.94
N THR A 576 -0.66 -8.87 -16.88
CA THR A 576 -0.93 -10.27 -16.56
C THR A 576 -0.30 -11.18 -17.61
N THR A 577 -0.09 -12.45 -17.27
CA THR A 577 0.47 -13.43 -18.22
C THR A 577 -0.40 -13.60 -19.47
N VAL A 578 -1.72 -13.46 -19.33
CA VAL A 578 -2.66 -13.59 -20.45
C VAL A 578 -2.62 -12.34 -21.33
N GLN A 579 -2.57 -11.15 -20.73
CA GLN A 579 -2.39 -9.90 -21.48
C GLN A 579 -1.05 -9.88 -22.22
N PHE A 580 0.04 -10.28 -21.57
CA PHE A 580 1.35 -10.33 -22.21
C PHE A 580 1.39 -11.34 -23.37
N ALA A 581 0.78 -12.51 -23.20
CA ALA A 581 0.67 -13.52 -24.27
C ALA A 581 -0.26 -13.09 -25.43
N ALA A 582 -1.06 -12.03 -25.25
CA ALA A 582 -1.89 -11.45 -26.29
C ALA A 582 -1.11 -10.52 -27.22
N LEU A 583 0.13 -10.14 -26.85
CA LEU A 583 0.98 -9.32 -27.69
C LEU A 583 1.33 -10.07 -28.98
N SER A 584 1.22 -9.39 -30.11
CA SER A 584 1.68 -9.90 -31.39
C SER A 584 3.21 -9.95 -31.44
N SER A 585 3.76 -10.77 -32.34
CA SER A 585 5.20 -10.84 -32.59
C SER A 585 5.81 -9.47 -32.93
N GLU A 586 5.06 -8.62 -33.64
CA GLU A 586 5.50 -7.26 -33.96
C GLU A 586 5.58 -6.37 -32.70
N GLN A 587 4.58 -6.45 -31.82
CA GLN A 587 4.56 -5.71 -30.56
C GLN A 587 5.66 -6.18 -29.60
N VAL A 588 5.91 -7.50 -29.50
CA VAL A 588 7.03 -8.05 -28.71
C VAL A 588 8.37 -7.58 -29.27
N GLY A 589 8.52 -7.59 -30.60
CA GLY A 589 9.71 -7.08 -31.28
C GLY A 589 9.94 -5.58 -31.09
N ALA A 590 8.90 -4.79 -30.82
CA ALA A 590 8.99 -3.35 -30.57
C ALA A 590 9.43 -2.98 -29.14
N LEU A 591 9.46 -3.95 -28.21
CA LEU A 591 9.88 -3.70 -26.82
C LEU A 591 11.33 -3.22 -26.74
N THR A 592 11.61 -2.25 -25.89
CA THR A 592 12.98 -1.85 -25.57
C THR A 592 13.71 -2.95 -24.81
N THR A 593 15.04 -2.95 -24.88
CA THR A 593 15.89 -3.82 -24.05
C THR A 593 15.61 -3.64 -22.55
N ALA A 594 15.32 -2.42 -22.11
CA ALA A 594 14.91 -2.14 -20.72
C ALA A 594 13.58 -2.83 -20.36
N GLN A 595 12.57 -2.77 -21.23
CA GLN A 595 11.28 -3.46 -21.01
C GLN A 595 11.46 -4.99 -20.99
N ILE A 596 12.26 -5.56 -21.89
CA ILE A 596 12.59 -7.00 -21.90
C ILE A 596 13.27 -7.42 -20.60
N SER A 597 14.25 -6.64 -20.12
CA SER A 597 14.95 -6.94 -18.86
C SER A 597 14.05 -6.87 -17.62
N ALA A 598 12.96 -6.10 -17.70
CA ALA A 598 11.98 -5.90 -16.63
C ALA A 598 10.85 -6.94 -16.61
N LEU A 599 10.80 -7.85 -17.61
CA LEU A 599 9.82 -8.92 -17.63
C LEU A 599 9.93 -9.79 -16.38
N THR A 600 8.79 -10.32 -15.95
CA THR A 600 8.73 -11.30 -14.87
C THR A 600 8.94 -12.72 -15.42
N TRP A 601 9.41 -13.64 -14.59
CA TRP A 601 9.57 -15.05 -14.97
C TRP A 601 8.27 -15.68 -15.50
N ARG A 602 7.10 -15.20 -15.04
CA ARG A 602 5.79 -15.67 -15.50
C ARG A 602 5.46 -15.20 -16.92
N GLN A 603 5.85 -13.98 -17.26
CA GLN A 603 5.67 -13.43 -18.61
C GLN A 603 6.63 -14.08 -19.60
N ALA A 604 7.85 -14.41 -19.14
CA ALA A 604 8.84 -15.14 -19.96
C ALA A 604 8.31 -16.47 -20.50
N LEU A 605 7.42 -17.18 -19.77
CA LEU A 605 6.83 -18.44 -20.25
C LEU A 605 5.94 -18.28 -21.50
N GLY A 606 5.40 -17.07 -21.73
CA GLY A 606 4.61 -16.73 -22.92
C GLY A 606 5.39 -15.94 -23.97
N LEU A 607 6.70 -15.74 -23.76
CA LEU A 607 7.55 -14.97 -24.66
C LEU A 607 7.90 -15.80 -25.90
N ASP A 608 7.55 -15.31 -27.08
CA ASP A 608 8.07 -15.85 -28.33
C ASP A 608 9.50 -15.35 -28.54
N VAL A 609 10.49 -16.12 -28.09
CA VAL A 609 11.90 -15.69 -28.16
C VAL A 609 12.41 -15.59 -29.59
N ALA A 610 11.79 -16.26 -30.56
CA ALA A 610 12.20 -16.20 -31.96
C ALA A 610 11.97 -14.81 -32.60
N THR A 611 11.12 -13.97 -32.00
CA THR A 611 10.82 -12.61 -32.49
C THR A 611 11.76 -11.55 -31.93
N LEU A 612 12.63 -11.91 -30.97
CA LEU A 612 13.54 -10.98 -30.34
C LEU A 612 14.71 -10.61 -31.27
N SER A 613 15.14 -9.35 -31.21
CA SER A 613 16.44 -8.95 -31.77
C SER A 613 17.59 -9.52 -30.93
N THR A 614 18.81 -9.44 -31.47
CA THR A 614 20.02 -9.81 -30.72
C THR A 614 20.22 -8.95 -29.48
N ASP A 615 19.91 -7.65 -29.56
CA ASP A 615 20.00 -6.72 -28.43
C ASP A 615 18.97 -7.04 -27.34
N GLN A 616 17.75 -7.41 -27.75
CA GLN A 616 16.71 -7.86 -26.81
C GLN A 616 17.08 -9.19 -26.15
N THR A 617 17.64 -10.13 -26.91
CA THR A 617 18.14 -11.40 -26.38
C THR A 617 19.25 -11.18 -25.35
N ALA A 618 20.21 -10.31 -25.65
CA ALA A 618 21.28 -9.92 -24.70
C ALA A 618 20.74 -9.21 -23.45
N ALA A 619 19.56 -8.56 -23.54
CA ALA A 619 18.92 -7.87 -22.43
C ALA A 619 18.10 -8.78 -21.49
N LEU A 620 17.87 -10.05 -21.85
CA LEU A 620 17.20 -11.01 -20.97
C LEU A 620 18.01 -11.17 -19.67
N SER A 621 17.38 -10.98 -18.51
CA SER A 621 18.09 -11.24 -17.25
C SER A 621 18.41 -12.73 -17.10
N THR A 622 19.44 -13.07 -16.32
CA THR A 622 19.78 -14.48 -16.03
C THR A 622 18.64 -15.25 -15.37
N THR A 623 17.76 -14.55 -14.64
CA THR A 623 16.54 -15.15 -14.06
C THR A 623 15.50 -15.44 -15.13
N LEU A 624 15.40 -14.63 -16.19
CA LEU A 624 14.51 -14.89 -17.31
C LEU A 624 15.03 -16.04 -18.16
N ILE A 625 16.33 -16.09 -18.46
CA ILE A 625 16.94 -17.22 -19.18
C ILE A 625 16.65 -18.54 -18.46
N ALA A 626 16.86 -18.59 -17.14
CA ALA A 626 16.58 -19.77 -16.31
C ALA A 626 15.07 -20.12 -16.18
N ALA A 627 14.18 -19.22 -16.61
CA ALA A 627 12.73 -19.42 -16.60
C ALA A 627 12.17 -19.82 -17.98
N LEU A 628 12.96 -19.72 -19.05
CA LEU A 628 12.54 -20.12 -20.38
C LEU A 628 12.36 -21.65 -20.43
N GLY A 629 11.29 -22.09 -21.08
CA GLY A 629 11.08 -23.51 -21.36
C GLY A 629 12.09 -24.04 -22.38
N SER A 630 12.33 -25.34 -22.39
CA SER A 630 13.21 -26.00 -23.36
C SER A 630 12.83 -25.71 -24.82
N ASN A 631 11.53 -25.60 -25.11
CA ASN A 631 11.06 -25.26 -26.45
C ASN A 631 11.41 -23.82 -26.86
N GLN A 632 11.42 -22.89 -25.91
CA GLN A 632 11.81 -21.50 -26.18
C GLN A 632 13.32 -21.44 -26.43
N ILE A 633 14.14 -22.08 -25.58
CA ILE A 633 15.59 -22.15 -25.79
C ILE A 633 15.94 -22.83 -27.13
N ALA A 634 15.24 -23.90 -27.50
CA ALA A 634 15.42 -24.57 -28.78
C ALA A 634 14.98 -23.72 -30.00
N ALA A 635 14.10 -22.75 -29.78
CA ALA A 635 13.63 -21.83 -30.82
C ALA A 635 14.56 -20.63 -31.05
N LEU A 636 15.60 -20.44 -30.24
CA LEU A 636 16.59 -19.39 -30.45
C LEU A 636 17.29 -19.59 -31.80
N SER A 637 17.35 -18.53 -32.59
CA SER A 637 18.16 -18.51 -33.81
C SER A 637 19.65 -18.52 -33.47
N THR A 638 20.48 -18.86 -34.45
CA THR A 638 21.95 -18.86 -34.28
C THR A 638 22.49 -17.47 -33.92
N ASP A 639 21.93 -16.41 -34.49
CA ASP A 639 22.30 -15.02 -34.14
C ASP A 639 21.89 -14.66 -32.70
N GLN A 640 20.72 -15.13 -32.25
CA GLN A 640 20.27 -14.92 -30.86
C GLN A 640 21.12 -15.71 -29.86
N ALA A 641 21.47 -16.95 -30.18
CA ALA A 641 22.37 -17.75 -29.35
C ALA A 641 23.75 -17.10 -29.24
N ALA A 642 24.29 -16.57 -30.35
CA ALA A 642 25.54 -15.81 -30.36
C ALA A 642 25.47 -14.48 -29.59
N ALA A 643 24.27 -13.92 -29.42
CA ALA A 643 24.04 -12.69 -28.66
C ALA A 643 23.87 -12.92 -27.14
N LEU A 644 23.83 -14.18 -26.68
CA LEU A 644 23.83 -14.48 -25.25
C LEU A 644 25.12 -13.97 -24.63
N THR A 645 24.98 -13.18 -23.55
CA THR A 645 26.10 -12.71 -22.75
C THR A 645 26.70 -13.84 -21.91
N SER A 646 27.96 -13.69 -21.53
CA SER A 646 28.65 -14.68 -20.69
C SER A 646 27.96 -14.95 -19.35
N ALA A 647 27.25 -13.96 -18.79
CA ALA A 647 26.45 -14.13 -17.58
C ALA A 647 25.19 -14.98 -17.82
N GLN A 648 24.54 -14.83 -18.98
CA GLN A 648 23.40 -15.65 -19.38
C GLN A 648 23.84 -17.09 -19.67
N VAL A 649 24.96 -17.30 -20.38
CA VAL A 649 25.52 -18.65 -20.63
C VAL A 649 25.87 -19.35 -19.31
N ALA A 650 26.49 -18.65 -18.36
CA ALA A 650 26.80 -19.19 -17.04
C ALA A 650 25.55 -19.58 -16.23
N ALA A 651 24.39 -18.95 -16.51
CA ALA A 651 23.13 -19.21 -15.84
C ALA A 651 22.35 -20.40 -16.43
N LEU A 652 22.71 -20.88 -17.63
CA LEU A 652 22.06 -22.02 -18.28
C LEU A 652 22.16 -23.28 -17.41
N THR A 653 21.04 -23.95 -17.25
CA THR A 653 20.93 -25.26 -16.60
C THR A 653 21.25 -26.40 -17.59
N ALA A 654 21.39 -27.63 -17.08
CA ALA A 654 21.60 -28.80 -17.94
C ALA A 654 20.46 -29.00 -18.96
N VAL A 655 19.23 -28.66 -18.60
CA VAL A 655 18.06 -28.82 -19.49
C VAL A 655 18.10 -27.81 -20.62
N GLU A 656 18.41 -26.55 -20.31
CA GLU A 656 18.47 -25.48 -21.31
C GLU A 656 19.66 -25.66 -22.24
N LEU A 657 20.83 -26.03 -21.69
CA LEU A 657 22.02 -26.31 -22.48
C LEU A 657 21.81 -27.49 -23.45
N GLY A 658 21.05 -28.51 -23.04
CA GLY A 658 20.67 -29.64 -23.89
C GLY A 658 19.57 -29.33 -24.91
N ALA A 659 18.84 -28.23 -24.75
CA ALA A 659 17.82 -27.78 -25.69
C ALA A 659 18.39 -26.93 -26.83
N LEU A 660 19.58 -26.35 -26.66
CA LEU A 660 20.28 -25.62 -27.72
C LEU A 660 20.73 -26.59 -28.83
N SER A 661 20.62 -26.14 -30.08
CA SER A 661 21.13 -26.91 -31.21
C SER A 661 22.67 -26.92 -31.20
N PRO A 662 23.31 -27.93 -31.84
CA PRO A 662 24.76 -27.96 -31.99
C PRO A 662 25.33 -26.69 -32.65
N GLU A 663 24.61 -26.12 -33.63
CA GLU A 663 25.00 -24.87 -34.30
C GLU A 663 24.99 -23.69 -33.33
N ASN A 664 24.01 -23.63 -32.42
CA ASN A 664 23.92 -22.58 -31.40
C ASN A 664 25.01 -22.72 -30.33
N ILE A 665 25.39 -23.94 -29.95
CA ILE A 665 26.52 -24.16 -29.02
C ILE A 665 27.86 -23.77 -29.69
N ALA A 666 28.00 -24.02 -30.99
CA ALA A 666 29.20 -23.68 -31.75
C ALA A 666 29.46 -22.17 -31.86
N THR A 667 28.44 -21.31 -31.64
CA THR A 667 28.65 -19.84 -31.63
C THR A 667 29.23 -19.31 -30.34
N PHE A 668 29.24 -20.08 -29.24
CA PHE A 668 29.77 -19.62 -27.96
C PHE A 668 31.28 -19.39 -28.04
N THR A 669 31.73 -18.30 -27.45
CA THR A 669 33.16 -18.02 -27.31
C THR A 669 33.84 -19.01 -26.36
N THR A 670 35.16 -19.10 -26.41
CA THR A 670 35.94 -19.90 -25.46
C THR A 670 35.71 -19.47 -24.01
N ASP A 671 35.50 -18.18 -23.77
CA ASP A 671 35.24 -17.64 -22.44
C ASP A 671 33.86 -18.08 -21.92
N GLU A 672 32.85 -18.11 -22.78
CA GLU A 672 31.52 -18.63 -22.48
C GLU A 672 31.53 -20.13 -22.18
N ILE A 673 32.25 -20.92 -22.98
CA ILE A 673 32.42 -22.37 -22.75
C ILE A 673 33.10 -22.63 -21.39
N ALA A 674 34.12 -21.85 -21.04
CA ALA A 674 34.81 -21.96 -19.75
C ALA A 674 33.91 -21.59 -18.55
N LEU A 675 32.85 -20.79 -18.77
CA LEU A 675 31.90 -20.38 -17.74
C LEU A 675 30.73 -21.37 -17.53
N ILE A 676 30.54 -22.34 -18.42
CA ILE A 676 29.48 -23.35 -18.25
C ILE A 676 29.69 -24.11 -16.94
N SER A 677 28.70 -24.05 -16.05
CA SER A 677 28.78 -24.73 -14.76
C SER A 677 28.98 -26.24 -14.93
N ILE A 678 29.83 -26.84 -14.07
CA ILE A 678 30.05 -28.29 -14.00
C ILE A 678 28.76 -29.10 -13.74
N ARG A 679 27.69 -28.44 -13.27
CA ARG A 679 26.36 -29.06 -13.08
C ARG A 679 25.53 -29.08 -14.37
N SER A 680 25.77 -28.15 -15.29
CA SER A 680 25.00 -27.98 -16.52
C SER A 680 25.63 -28.74 -17.69
N LEU A 681 26.95 -28.87 -17.69
CA LEU A 681 27.73 -29.51 -18.77
C LEU A 681 27.26 -30.93 -19.16
N PRO A 682 26.86 -31.82 -18.22
CA PRO A 682 26.29 -33.13 -18.59
C PRO A 682 25.01 -33.06 -19.43
N GLY A 683 24.37 -31.89 -19.54
CA GLY A 683 23.22 -31.64 -20.39
C GLY A 683 23.53 -31.48 -21.88
N LEU A 684 24.79 -31.24 -22.28
CA LEU A 684 25.17 -31.15 -23.69
C LEU A 684 24.82 -32.44 -24.44
N SER A 685 24.20 -32.32 -25.62
CA SER A 685 24.01 -33.48 -26.50
C SER A 685 25.35 -33.95 -27.06
N THR A 686 25.40 -35.21 -27.50
CA THR A 686 26.59 -35.75 -28.18
C THR A 686 26.90 -35.01 -29.46
N ASP A 687 25.88 -34.56 -30.18
CA ASP A 687 26.05 -33.79 -31.41
C ASP A 687 26.61 -32.40 -31.12
N ALA A 688 26.19 -31.76 -30.03
CA ALA A 688 26.76 -30.50 -29.58
C ALA A 688 28.23 -30.65 -29.16
N VAL A 689 28.58 -31.73 -28.44
CA VAL A 689 29.98 -32.03 -28.10
C VAL A 689 30.83 -32.28 -29.34
N ALA A 690 30.30 -33.02 -30.32
CA ALA A 690 30.98 -33.27 -31.59
C ALA A 690 31.14 -31.99 -32.44
N ALA A 691 30.24 -31.01 -32.29
CA ALA A 691 30.30 -29.73 -33.00
C ALA A 691 31.29 -28.71 -32.40
N LEU A 692 31.80 -28.93 -31.18
CA LEU A 692 32.74 -28.02 -30.53
C LEU A 692 34.06 -27.92 -31.33
N SER A 693 34.59 -26.71 -31.48
CA SER A 693 35.94 -26.55 -32.02
C SER A 693 37.01 -27.04 -31.03
N SER A 694 38.21 -27.33 -31.53
CA SER A 694 39.35 -27.69 -30.66
C SER A 694 39.65 -26.60 -29.63
N ASP A 695 39.51 -25.33 -29.99
CA ASP A 695 39.73 -24.19 -29.07
C ASP A 695 38.66 -24.14 -27.97
N GLN A 696 37.38 -24.36 -28.31
CA GLN A 696 36.30 -24.45 -27.33
C GLN A 696 36.50 -25.64 -26.38
N LEU A 697 36.92 -26.79 -26.90
CA LEU A 697 37.21 -27.96 -26.07
C LEU A 697 38.41 -27.71 -25.15
N HIS A 698 39.44 -27.02 -25.63
CA HIS A 698 40.60 -26.61 -24.83
C HIS A 698 40.23 -25.60 -23.73
N ALA A 699 39.23 -24.74 -23.99
CA ALA A 699 38.74 -23.78 -23.01
C ALA A 699 38.01 -24.44 -21.82
N LEU A 700 37.55 -25.69 -21.95
CA LEU A 700 36.99 -26.44 -20.82
C LEU A 700 38.05 -26.63 -19.73
N THR A 701 37.72 -26.23 -18.51
CA THR A 701 38.56 -26.52 -17.36
C THR A 701 38.67 -28.03 -17.11
N ALA A 702 39.77 -28.46 -16.50
CA ALA A 702 39.96 -29.85 -16.06
C ALA A 702 38.78 -30.40 -15.23
N ARG A 703 38.16 -29.53 -14.41
CA ARG A 703 36.98 -29.89 -13.61
C ARG A 703 35.72 -30.11 -14.45
N GLN A 704 35.53 -29.32 -15.50
CA GLN A 704 34.44 -29.48 -16.46
C GLN A 704 34.61 -30.78 -17.26
N VAL A 705 35.82 -31.08 -17.74
CA VAL A 705 36.11 -32.34 -18.45
C VAL A 705 35.83 -33.57 -17.57
N ALA A 706 36.13 -33.52 -16.27
CA ALA A 706 35.81 -34.59 -15.31
C ALA A 706 34.29 -34.84 -15.09
N THR A 707 33.44 -33.90 -15.55
CA THR A 707 31.97 -34.03 -15.48
C THR A 707 31.32 -34.54 -16.76
N LEU A 708 32.06 -34.59 -17.89
CA LEU A 708 31.56 -35.20 -19.12
C LEU A 708 31.10 -36.63 -18.85
N THR A 709 29.96 -37.00 -19.41
CA THR A 709 29.48 -38.38 -19.39
C THR A 709 30.35 -39.26 -20.29
N THR A 710 30.27 -40.58 -20.08
CA THR A 710 30.95 -41.55 -20.96
C THR A 710 30.54 -41.40 -22.42
N VAL A 711 29.25 -41.13 -22.67
CA VAL A 711 28.71 -41.00 -24.02
C VAL A 711 29.16 -39.70 -24.67
N GLN A 712 29.23 -38.60 -23.92
CA GLN A 712 29.77 -37.32 -24.43
C GLN A 712 31.26 -37.44 -24.75
N LEU A 713 32.06 -38.11 -23.90
CA LEU A 713 33.49 -38.31 -24.17
C LEU A 713 33.69 -39.16 -25.44
N ALA A 714 32.88 -40.21 -25.61
CA ALA A 714 32.93 -41.08 -26.79
C ALA A 714 32.47 -40.39 -28.09
N ALA A 715 31.72 -39.29 -27.98
CA ALA A 715 31.27 -38.51 -29.14
C ALA A 715 32.35 -37.58 -29.69
N LEU A 716 33.46 -37.38 -28.97
CA LEU A 716 34.58 -36.59 -29.47
C LEU A 716 35.24 -37.30 -30.65
N SER A 717 35.50 -36.56 -31.72
CA SER A 717 36.32 -37.04 -32.82
C SER A 717 37.77 -37.26 -32.37
N SER A 718 38.52 -38.09 -33.08
CA SER A 718 39.94 -38.32 -32.77
C SER A 718 40.77 -37.03 -32.81
N GLY A 719 40.42 -36.07 -33.69
CA GLY A 719 41.06 -34.75 -33.73
C GLY A 719 40.77 -33.89 -32.48
N GLN A 720 39.52 -33.92 -31.99
CA GLN A 720 39.15 -33.26 -30.73
C GLN A 720 39.82 -33.94 -29.53
N MET A 721 39.90 -35.27 -29.52
CA MET A 721 40.54 -36.00 -28.44
C MET A 721 42.04 -35.69 -28.34
N GLY A 722 42.74 -35.67 -29.47
CA GLY A 722 44.13 -35.25 -29.54
C GLY A 722 44.37 -33.78 -29.16
N ALA A 723 43.35 -32.92 -29.24
CA ALA A 723 43.44 -31.50 -28.89
C ALA A 723 43.31 -31.20 -27.38
N LEU A 724 42.86 -32.16 -26.56
CA LEU A 724 42.81 -31.99 -25.11
C LEU A 724 44.21 -31.78 -24.52
N SER A 725 44.33 -30.86 -23.55
CA SER A 725 45.58 -30.71 -22.80
C SER A 725 45.84 -31.94 -21.91
N THR A 726 47.12 -32.17 -21.59
CA THR A 726 47.53 -33.17 -20.59
C THR A 726 46.88 -32.95 -19.23
N THR A 727 46.61 -31.69 -18.86
CA THR A 727 45.89 -31.35 -17.62
C THR A 727 44.43 -31.81 -17.68
N GLN A 728 43.73 -31.60 -18.79
CA GLN A 728 42.36 -32.09 -18.98
C GLN A 728 42.31 -33.63 -18.99
N ILE A 729 43.24 -34.29 -19.66
CA ILE A 729 43.34 -35.77 -19.68
C ILE A 729 43.60 -36.33 -18.28
N SER A 730 44.52 -35.72 -17.52
CA SER A 730 44.83 -36.17 -16.15
C SER A 730 43.66 -36.04 -15.17
N ALA A 731 42.69 -35.17 -15.48
CA ALA A 731 41.50 -34.94 -14.66
C ALA A 731 40.35 -35.92 -14.96
N LEU A 732 40.46 -36.72 -16.02
CA LEU A 732 39.49 -37.77 -16.32
C LEU A 732 39.41 -38.78 -15.18
N LEU A 733 38.17 -39.20 -14.89
CA LEU A 733 37.85 -40.12 -13.81
C LEU A 733 37.68 -41.55 -14.37
N ALA A 734 37.92 -42.56 -13.53
CA ALA A 734 37.78 -43.98 -13.87
C ALA A 734 36.45 -44.32 -14.58
N ARG A 735 35.34 -43.69 -14.17
CA ARG A 735 34.02 -43.90 -14.80
C ARG A 735 33.97 -43.50 -16.28
N GLN A 736 34.86 -42.62 -16.73
CA GLN A 736 34.93 -42.11 -18.10
C GLN A 736 35.81 -42.99 -19.02
N ALA A 737 36.53 -43.97 -18.47
CA ALA A 737 37.47 -44.83 -19.21
C ALA A 737 36.86 -45.48 -20.46
N MET A 738 35.63 -45.99 -20.38
CA MET A 738 34.97 -46.65 -21.52
C MET A 738 34.64 -45.73 -22.68
N GLY A 739 34.55 -44.41 -22.45
CA GLY A 739 34.32 -43.42 -23.50
C GLY A 739 35.61 -42.85 -24.10
N LEU A 740 36.77 -43.25 -23.59
CA LEU A 740 38.06 -42.73 -24.03
C LEU A 740 38.56 -43.48 -25.26
N ASP A 741 38.72 -42.77 -26.38
CA ASP A 741 39.46 -43.27 -27.54
C ASP A 741 40.95 -43.09 -27.28
N VAL A 742 41.58 -44.15 -26.75
CA VAL A 742 43.02 -44.15 -26.44
C VAL A 742 43.89 -44.07 -27.70
N THR A 743 43.38 -44.47 -28.88
CA THR A 743 44.16 -44.44 -30.13
C THR A 743 44.38 -43.02 -30.64
N ALA A 744 43.54 -42.08 -30.21
CA ALA A 744 43.62 -40.66 -30.57
C ALA A 744 44.53 -39.83 -29.65
N LEU A 745 45.06 -40.42 -28.57
CA LEU A 745 45.94 -39.72 -27.63
C LEU A 745 47.35 -39.56 -28.19
N SER A 746 47.99 -38.45 -27.88
CA SER A 746 49.45 -38.30 -28.01
C SER A 746 50.18 -39.08 -26.90
N THR A 747 51.48 -39.26 -27.06
CA THR A 747 52.36 -39.86 -26.05
C THR A 747 52.35 -39.06 -24.74
N ASP A 748 52.39 -37.73 -24.82
CA ASP A 748 52.31 -36.86 -23.64
C ASP A 748 50.96 -36.99 -22.91
N GLN A 749 49.85 -37.07 -23.66
CA GLN A 749 48.52 -37.31 -23.06
C GLN A 749 48.43 -38.71 -22.44
N THR A 750 49.04 -39.72 -23.06
CA THR A 750 49.09 -41.09 -22.53
C THR A 750 49.87 -41.14 -21.21
N ALA A 751 51.03 -40.49 -21.14
CA ALA A 751 51.80 -40.34 -19.91
C ALA A 751 51.04 -39.56 -18.81
N ALA A 752 50.12 -38.68 -19.20
CA ALA A 752 49.29 -37.90 -18.28
C ALA A 752 48.08 -38.65 -17.71
N LEU A 753 47.75 -39.86 -18.21
CA LEU A 753 46.62 -40.64 -17.69
C LEU A 753 46.83 -40.99 -16.20
N SER A 754 45.81 -40.77 -15.37
CA SER A 754 45.92 -41.18 -13.96
C SER A 754 45.97 -42.70 -13.83
N THR A 755 46.65 -43.21 -12.80
CA THR A 755 46.72 -44.66 -12.54
C THR A 755 45.35 -45.28 -12.30
N GLY A 756 44.41 -44.51 -11.73
CA GLY A 756 43.02 -44.93 -11.56
C GLY A 756 42.25 -45.03 -12.88
N LEU A 757 42.59 -44.21 -13.87
CA LEU A 757 42.02 -44.30 -15.21
C LEU A 757 42.60 -45.48 -15.99
N ILE A 758 43.92 -45.70 -15.93
CA ILE A 758 44.58 -46.88 -16.51
C ILE A 758 43.96 -48.17 -15.98
N ALA A 759 43.77 -48.28 -14.66
CA ALA A 759 43.14 -49.45 -14.04
C ALA A 759 41.67 -49.65 -14.43
N ALA A 760 41.01 -48.62 -14.97
CA ALA A 760 39.62 -48.66 -15.40
C ALA A 760 39.45 -48.87 -16.92
N LEU A 761 40.53 -48.75 -17.70
CA LEU A 761 40.52 -49.09 -19.13
C LEU A 761 40.25 -50.57 -19.31
N GLY A 762 39.48 -50.92 -20.35
CA GLY A 762 39.33 -52.31 -20.74
C GLY A 762 40.63 -52.84 -21.35
N SER A 763 40.88 -54.15 -21.22
CA SER A 763 42.06 -54.80 -21.82
C SER A 763 42.16 -54.59 -23.33
N ASN A 764 41.02 -54.44 -24.03
CA ASN A 764 40.99 -54.10 -25.45
C ASN A 764 41.45 -52.66 -25.73
N GLN A 765 41.21 -51.71 -24.82
CA GLN A 765 41.72 -50.34 -24.96
C GLN A 765 43.23 -50.33 -24.69
N ILE A 766 43.70 -51.05 -23.66
CA ILE A 766 45.15 -51.17 -23.41
C ILE A 766 45.88 -51.81 -24.60
N GLY A 767 45.34 -52.90 -25.16
CA GLY A 767 45.92 -53.53 -26.35
C GLY A 767 45.72 -52.76 -27.66
N ALA A 768 44.95 -51.68 -27.66
CA ALA A 768 44.80 -50.79 -28.81
C ALA A 768 45.76 -49.60 -28.78
N LEU A 769 46.55 -49.45 -27.71
CA LEU A 769 47.62 -48.45 -27.66
C LEU A 769 48.61 -48.71 -28.81
N SER A 770 49.07 -47.65 -29.46
CA SER A 770 50.19 -47.76 -30.38
C SER A 770 51.48 -48.05 -29.60
N THR A 771 52.49 -48.59 -30.28
CA THR A 771 53.79 -48.86 -29.66
C THR A 771 54.43 -47.62 -29.04
N ASP A 772 54.29 -46.44 -29.65
CA ASP A 772 54.76 -45.18 -29.07
C ASP A 772 53.98 -44.78 -27.80
N GLN A 773 52.67 -45.03 -27.76
CA GLN A 773 51.84 -44.79 -26.58
C GLN A 773 52.15 -45.77 -25.45
N ALA A 774 52.37 -47.05 -25.77
CA ALA A 774 52.81 -48.05 -24.82
C ALA A 774 54.17 -47.67 -24.20
N ALA A 775 55.12 -47.21 -25.02
CA ALA A 775 56.42 -46.70 -24.57
C ALA A 775 56.31 -45.43 -23.70
N ALA A 776 55.22 -44.67 -23.83
CA ALA A 776 54.96 -43.47 -23.03
C ALA A 776 54.35 -43.77 -21.65
N LEU A 777 53.99 -45.03 -21.36
CA LEU A 777 53.48 -45.42 -20.05
C LEU A 777 54.54 -45.25 -18.97
N THR A 778 54.18 -44.56 -17.90
CA THR A 778 55.05 -44.39 -16.73
C THR A 778 55.06 -45.66 -15.88
N SER A 779 56.11 -45.86 -15.08
CA SER A 779 56.20 -47.01 -14.16
C SER A 779 55.01 -47.10 -13.19
N ALA A 780 54.43 -45.97 -12.79
CA ALA A 780 53.24 -45.94 -11.93
C ALA A 780 51.98 -46.44 -12.65
N GLN A 781 51.83 -46.14 -13.95
CA GLN A 781 50.74 -46.62 -14.79
C GLN A 781 50.92 -48.12 -15.09
N VAL A 782 52.14 -48.57 -15.40
CA VAL A 782 52.45 -50.00 -15.62
C VAL A 782 52.17 -50.83 -14.36
N ALA A 783 52.45 -50.30 -13.17
CA ALA A 783 52.11 -50.96 -11.90
C ALA A 783 50.59 -51.14 -11.68
N ALA A 784 49.75 -50.34 -12.35
CA ALA A 784 48.29 -50.44 -12.28
C ALA A 784 47.69 -51.47 -13.24
N LEU A 785 48.47 -51.97 -14.22
CA LEU A 785 48.01 -52.94 -15.21
C LEU A 785 47.73 -54.32 -14.56
N THR A 786 46.72 -55.00 -15.09
CA THR A 786 46.39 -56.37 -14.71
C THR A 786 47.05 -57.40 -15.64
N ALA A 787 46.98 -58.68 -15.28
CA ALA A 787 47.48 -59.75 -16.15
C ALA A 787 46.76 -59.82 -17.51
N LEU A 788 45.50 -59.39 -17.58
CA LEU A 788 44.78 -59.35 -18.85
C LEU A 788 45.25 -58.18 -19.72
N ASP A 789 45.58 -57.05 -19.10
CA ASP A 789 46.07 -55.87 -19.82
C ASP A 789 47.46 -56.12 -20.40
N ILE A 790 48.37 -56.68 -19.59
CA ILE A 790 49.72 -57.08 -20.05
C ILE A 790 49.65 -58.13 -21.16
N ARG A 791 48.66 -59.03 -21.12
CA ARG A 791 48.44 -60.01 -22.18
C ARG A 791 47.93 -59.39 -23.48
N GLY A 792 47.21 -58.27 -23.38
CA GLY A 792 46.67 -57.54 -24.52
C GLY A 792 47.72 -56.73 -25.28
N LEU A 793 48.86 -56.42 -24.66
CA LEU A 793 49.98 -55.73 -25.31
C LEU A 793 50.69 -56.64 -26.31
N GLU A 794 51.14 -56.06 -27.42
CA GLU A 794 51.97 -56.77 -28.38
C GLU A 794 53.39 -56.97 -27.81
N SER A 795 54.15 -57.90 -28.40
CA SER A 795 55.49 -58.21 -27.86
C SER A 795 56.44 -57.02 -28.04
N GLU A 796 56.28 -56.31 -29.16
CA GLU A 796 56.93 -55.07 -29.52
C GLU A 796 56.67 -53.97 -28.48
N ASP A 797 55.43 -53.84 -28.00
CA ASP A 797 55.05 -52.85 -26.98
C ASP A 797 55.77 -53.11 -25.66
N THR A 798 55.72 -54.36 -25.17
CA THR A 798 56.40 -54.73 -23.91
C THR A 798 57.93 -54.60 -24.00
N ALA A 799 58.50 -54.75 -25.19
CA ALA A 799 59.94 -54.56 -25.42
C ALA A 799 60.36 -53.09 -25.34
N THR A 800 59.44 -52.14 -25.57
CA THR A 800 59.72 -50.70 -25.43
C THR A 800 59.84 -50.23 -23.98
N PHE A 801 59.33 -51.01 -23.01
CA PHE A 801 59.32 -50.60 -21.61
C PHE A 801 60.73 -50.41 -21.04
N THR A 802 60.92 -49.37 -20.26
CA THR A 802 62.16 -49.17 -19.51
C THR A 802 62.36 -50.26 -18.46
N THR A 803 63.58 -50.44 -17.98
CA THR A 803 63.86 -51.35 -16.85
C THR A 803 63.03 -51.00 -15.61
N GLY A 804 62.73 -49.72 -15.39
CA GLY A 804 61.84 -49.25 -14.32
C GLY A 804 60.38 -49.68 -14.50
N GLU A 805 59.85 -49.63 -15.73
CA GLU A 805 58.51 -50.13 -16.04
C GLU A 805 58.40 -51.65 -15.93
N ILE A 806 59.39 -52.41 -16.43
CA ILE A 806 59.43 -53.87 -16.26
C ILE A 806 59.47 -54.25 -14.78
N ALA A 807 60.30 -53.57 -13.97
CA ALA A 807 60.34 -53.76 -12.54
C ALA A 807 59.04 -53.33 -11.83
N ALA A 808 58.23 -52.47 -12.45
CA ALA A 808 56.94 -52.03 -11.90
C ALA A 808 55.78 -52.99 -12.20
N ILE A 809 55.92 -53.94 -13.14
CA ILE A 809 54.87 -54.92 -13.43
C ILE A 809 54.59 -55.74 -12.19
N SER A 810 53.39 -55.63 -11.62
CA SER A 810 53.07 -56.32 -10.37
C SER A 810 53.18 -57.85 -10.53
N THR A 811 53.49 -58.56 -9.44
CA THR A 811 53.52 -60.04 -9.42
C THR A 811 52.17 -60.68 -9.79
N ARG A 812 51.06 -59.93 -9.71
CA ARG A 812 49.75 -60.37 -10.17
C ARG A 812 49.57 -60.23 -11.67
N ALA A 813 50.27 -59.29 -12.30
CA ALA A 813 50.17 -58.97 -13.72
C ALA A 813 51.20 -59.70 -14.58
N LEU A 814 52.38 -60.00 -14.03
CA LEU A 814 53.49 -60.65 -14.73
C LEU A 814 53.15 -61.98 -15.45
N PRO A 815 52.28 -62.87 -14.90
CA PRO A 815 51.84 -64.07 -15.62
C PRO A 815 51.03 -63.77 -16.90
N GLY A 816 50.66 -62.50 -17.11
CA GLY A 816 50.03 -62.01 -18.33
C GLY A 816 50.96 -61.93 -19.53
N LEU A 817 52.28 -61.83 -19.33
CA LEU A 817 53.25 -61.72 -20.43
C LEU A 817 53.12 -62.90 -21.39
N SER A 818 53.05 -62.64 -22.68
CA SER A 818 53.11 -63.71 -23.67
C SER A 818 54.53 -64.30 -23.69
N THR A 819 54.67 -65.52 -24.19
CA THR A 819 56.00 -66.12 -24.42
C THR A 819 56.80 -65.32 -25.44
N GLY A 820 56.14 -64.73 -26.45
CA GLY A 820 56.77 -63.80 -27.39
C GLY A 820 57.31 -62.53 -26.72
N ALA A 821 56.54 -61.93 -25.80
CA ALA A 821 56.97 -60.78 -25.03
C ALA A 821 58.20 -61.10 -24.16
N VAL A 822 58.21 -62.25 -23.46
CA VAL A 822 59.36 -62.68 -22.65
C VAL A 822 60.61 -62.88 -23.52
N ALA A 823 60.47 -63.50 -24.70
CA ALA A 823 61.57 -63.69 -25.64
C ALA A 823 62.08 -62.36 -26.24
N ALA A 824 61.23 -61.33 -26.32
CA ALA A 824 61.59 -60.01 -26.85
C ALA A 824 62.30 -59.10 -25.83
N LEU A 825 62.26 -59.43 -24.53
CA LEU A 825 62.92 -58.62 -23.50
C LEU A 825 64.45 -58.62 -23.68
N SER A 826 65.08 -57.47 -23.50
CA SER A 826 66.53 -57.40 -23.35
C SER A 826 67.00 -58.04 -22.03
N SER A 827 68.27 -58.43 -21.99
CA SER A 827 68.90 -58.95 -20.75
C SER A 827 68.80 -57.96 -19.58
N ASP A 828 68.86 -56.66 -19.84
CA ASP A 828 68.72 -55.62 -18.81
C ASP A 828 67.29 -55.55 -18.26
N GLN A 829 66.27 -55.66 -19.12
CA GLN A 829 64.87 -55.73 -18.69
C GLN A 829 64.58 -57.00 -17.88
N LEU A 830 65.09 -58.16 -18.31
CA LEU A 830 64.97 -59.41 -17.54
C LEU A 830 65.67 -59.33 -16.18
N ASN A 831 66.85 -58.72 -16.11
CA ASN A 831 67.57 -58.51 -14.86
C ASN A 831 66.91 -57.46 -13.94
N ALA A 832 66.07 -56.57 -14.49
CA ALA A 832 65.27 -55.65 -13.71
C ALA A 832 64.12 -56.34 -12.94
N LEU A 833 63.73 -57.55 -13.34
CA LEU A 833 62.75 -58.35 -12.60
C LEU A 833 63.30 -58.74 -11.23
N THR A 834 62.56 -58.38 -10.19
CA THR A 834 62.84 -58.83 -8.83
C THR A 834 62.67 -60.35 -8.71
N THR A 835 63.31 -60.97 -7.72
CA THR A 835 63.14 -62.41 -7.45
C THR A 835 61.68 -62.79 -7.16
N ALA A 836 60.90 -61.88 -6.56
CA ALA A 836 59.47 -62.08 -6.33
C ALA A 836 58.63 -62.09 -7.63
N GLN A 837 59.01 -61.27 -8.62
CA GLN A 837 58.45 -61.31 -9.97
C GLN A 837 58.88 -62.58 -10.71
N PHE A 838 60.15 -62.95 -10.62
CA PHE A 838 60.66 -64.13 -11.31
C PHE A 838 59.94 -65.42 -10.88
N VAL A 839 59.57 -65.55 -9.60
CA VAL A 839 58.84 -66.71 -9.03
C VAL A 839 57.44 -66.90 -9.60
N VAL A 840 56.79 -65.85 -10.12
CA VAL A 840 55.42 -65.94 -10.64
C VAL A 840 55.35 -66.21 -12.15
N LEU A 841 56.49 -66.23 -12.85
CA LEU A 841 56.54 -66.62 -14.26
C LEU A 841 56.09 -68.07 -14.43
N THR A 842 55.37 -68.36 -15.52
CA THR A 842 54.95 -69.72 -15.85
C THR A 842 56.12 -70.54 -16.39
N SER A 843 55.99 -71.87 -16.39
CA SER A 843 56.98 -72.75 -17.02
C SER A 843 57.18 -72.41 -18.50
N ASP A 844 56.11 -72.05 -19.21
CA ASP A 844 56.16 -71.73 -20.62
C ASP A 844 56.87 -70.40 -20.88
N GLN A 845 56.72 -69.42 -19.98
CA GLN A 845 57.46 -68.17 -20.03
C GLN A 845 58.96 -68.38 -19.76
N ILE A 846 59.32 -69.26 -18.82
CA ILE A 846 60.74 -69.62 -18.58
C ILE A 846 61.32 -70.36 -19.80
N ALA A 847 60.55 -71.25 -20.43
CA ALA A 847 60.96 -71.96 -21.64
C ALA A 847 61.07 -71.05 -22.88
N ALA A 848 60.44 -69.89 -22.85
CA ALA A 848 60.53 -68.91 -23.94
C ALA A 848 61.80 -68.05 -23.88
N LEU A 849 62.59 -68.13 -22.79
CA LEU A 849 63.86 -67.43 -22.69
C LEU A 849 64.85 -67.96 -23.72
N SER A 850 65.54 -67.07 -24.43
CA SER A 850 66.65 -67.43 -25.29
C SER A 850 67.86 -67.90 -24.45
N PRO A 851 68.78 -68.69 -25.03
CA PRO A 851 70.00 -69.10 -24.33
C PRO A 851 70.81 -67.90 -23.78
N GLU A 852 70.88 -66.79 -24.54
CA GLU A 852 71.54 -65.57 -24.10
C GLU A 852 70.82 -64.93 -22.90
N GLN A 853 69.49 -64.93 -22.90
CA GLN A 853 68.68 -64.43 -21.78
C GLN A 853 68.85 -65.30 -20.53
N VAL A 854 68.85 -66.64 -20.66
CA VAL A 854 69.09 -67.57 -19.54
C VAL A 854 70.50 -67.38 -18.97
N GLY A 855 71.52 -67.27 -19.82
CA GLY A 855 72.90 -67.03 -19.41
C GLY A 855 73.11 -65.65 -18.74
N ALA A 856 72.26 -64.68 -19.04
CA ALA A 856 72.30 -63.34 -18.43
C ALA A 856 71.59 -63.23 -17.08
N LEU A 857 70.83 -64.26 -16.65
CA LEU A 857 70.11 -64.24 -15.37
C LEU A 857 71.07 -64.14 -14.18
N SER A 858 70.69 -63.38 -13.16
CA SER A 858 71.45 -63.37 -11.90
C SER A 858 71.34 -64.71 -11.17
N THR A 859 72.38 -65.06 -10.39
CA THR A 859 72.34 -66.24 -9.52
C THR A 859 71.21 -66.18 -8.49
N ALA A 860 70.81 -64.97 -8.08
CA ALA A 860 69.64 -64.74 -7.21
C ALA A 860 68.33 -65.16 -7.90
N GLN A 861 68.12 -64.79 -9.17
CA GLN A 861 66.94 -65.20 -9.94
C GLN A 861 66.91 -66.72 -10.17
N ILE A 862 68.05 -67.33 -10.51
CA ILE A 862 68.17 -68.79 -10.65
C ILE A 862 67.84 -69.50 -9.34
N SER A 863 68.37 -69.02 -8.21
CA SER A 863 68.10 -69.61 -6.90
C SER A 863 66.63 -69.45 -6.45
N ALA A 864 65.95 -68.43 -6.96
CA ALA A 864 64.55 -68.12 -6.64
C ALA A 864 63.56 -68.96 -7.46
N LEU A 865 63.99 -69.61 -8.55
CA LEU A 865 63.13 -70.46 -9.37
C LEU A 865 62.39 -71.51 -8.52
N THR A 866 61.14 -71.77 -8.89
CA THR A 866 60.30 -72.78 -8.25
C THR A 866 60.39 -74.11 -8.99
N THR A 867 60.05 -75.20 -8.31
CA THR A 867 60.01 -76.55 -8.94
C THR A 867 59.01 -76.65 -10.09
N ARG A 868 57.99 -75.78 -10.15
CA ARG A 868 57.06 -75.71 -11.30
C ARG A 868 57.71 -75.10 -12.55
N GLN A 869 58.67 -74.20 -12.35
CA GLN A 869 59.40 -73.53 -13.43
C GLN A 869 60.57 -74.37 -13.95
N ALA A 870 61.06 -75.33 -13.15
CA ALA A 870 62.19 -76.19 -13.48
C ALA A 870 62.04 -76.87 -14.86
N ALA A 871 60.85 -77.35 -15.22
CA ALA A 871 60.61 -78.02 -16.49
C ALA A 871 60.79 -77.12 -17.73
N GLY A 872 60.66 -75.80 -17.57
CA GLY A 872 60.89 -74.83 -18.64
C GLY A 872 62.33 -74.30 -18.68
N LEU A 873 63.17 -74.63 -17.71
CA LEU A 873 64.54 -74.12 -17.66
C LEU A 873 65.41 -74.84 -18.70
N ASP A 874 65.97 -74.09 -19.63
CA ASP A 874 67.07 -74.57 -20.47
C ASP A 874 68.36 -74.59 -19.65
N VAL A 875 68.67 -75.77 -19.12
CA VAL A 875 69.86 -76.00 -18.31
C VAL A 875 71.16 -75.91 -19.13
N THR A 876 71.12 -76.07 -20.45
CA THR A 876 72.31 -76.00 -21.31
C THR A 876 72.88 -74.57 -21.40
N ALA A 877 72.01 -73.57 -21.20
CA ALA A 877 72.36 -72.17 -21.26
C ALA A 877 72.88 -71.59 -19.94
N LEU A 878 72.91 -72.37 -18.85
CA LEU A 878 73.40 -71.91 -17.55
C LEU A 878 74.94 -71.78 -17.54
N SER A 879 75.46 -70.71 -16.96
CA SER A 879 76.86 -70.65 -16.53
C SER A 879 77.11 -71.57 -15.33
N THR A 880 78.36 -71.97 -15.10
CA THR A 880 78.75 -72.77 -13.94
C THR A 880 78.36 -72.13 -12.61
N SER A 881 78.42 -70.80 -12.50
CA SER A 881 77.96 -70.07 -11.31
C SER A 881 76.45 -70.12 -11.11
N GLN A 882 75.67 -70.11 -12.19
CA GLN A 882 74.21 -70.28 -12.12
C GLN A 882 73.84 -71.73 -11.79
N THR A 883 74.55 -72.73 -12.34
CA THR A 883 74.37 -74.15 -11.99
C THR A 883 74.61 -74.40 -10.51
N ALA A 884 75.70 -73.84 -9.95
CA ALA A 884 75.97 -73.90 -8.51
C ALA A 884 74.91 -73.18 -7.66
N ALA A 885 74.19 -72.20 -8.24
CA ALA A 885 73.12 -71.46 -7.56
C ALA A 885 71.76 -72.17 -7.58
N LEU A 886 71.61 -73.29 -8.32
CA LEU A 886 70.37 -74.07 -8.32
C LEU A 886 70.08 -74.61 -6.91
N SER A 887 68.89 -74.34 -6.38
CA SER A 887 68.52 -74.91 -5.09
C SER A 887 68.40 -76.44 -5.16
N ASN A 888 68.68 -77.14 -4.05
CA ASN A 888 68.52 -78.62 -4.00
C ASN A 888 67.10 -79.08 -4.41
N ARG A 889 66.09 -78.24 -4.18
CA ARG A 889 64.71 -78.52 -4.61
C ARG A 889 64.53 -78.44 -6.12
N LEU A 890 65.23 -77.53 -6.79
CA LEU A 890 65.22 -77.42 -8.24
C LEU A 890 65.95 -78.59 -8.87
N ILE A 891 67.14 -78.96 -8.36
CA ILE A 891 67.89 -80.12 -8.84
C ILE A 891 67.01 -81.38 -8.81
N ALA A 892 66.33 -81.64 -7.69
CA ALA A 892 65.39 -82.77 -7.55
C ALA A 892 64.09 -82.63 -8.37
N ALA A 893 63.85 -81.49 -9.02
CA ALA A 893 62.70 -81.24 -9.88
C ALA A 893 63.06 -81.23 -11.37
N LEU A 894 64.35 -81.23 -11.72
CA LEU A 894 64.79 -81.39 -13.10
C LEU A 894 64.44 -82.79 -13.60
N SER A 895 64.07 -82.89 -14.88
CA SER A 895 63.91 -84.21 -15.50
C SER A 895 65.26 -84.88 -15.70
N SER A 896 65.27 -86.21 -15.83
CA SER A 896 66.48 -86.95 -16.20
C SER A 896 67.08 -86.46 -17.53
N SER A 897 66.25 -85.99 -18.46
CA SER A 897 66.73 -85.39 -19.71
C SER A 897 67.39 -84.03 -19.53
N GLN A 898 66.94 -83.21 -18.56
CA GLN A 898 67.60 -81.94 -18.23
C GLN A 898 68.92 -82.20 -17.51
N ILE A 899 68.98 -83.18 -16.60
CA ILE A 899 70.24 -83.57 -15.96
C ILE A 899 71.26 -84.09 -16.98
N ALA A 900 70.83 -84.95 -17.91
CA ALA A 900 71.68 -85.46 -18.99
C ALA A 900 72.12 -84.38 -20.00
N ALA A 901 71.39 -83.27 -20.10
CA ALA A 901 71.72 -82.17 -20.99
C ALA A 901 72.73 -81.19 -20.38
N LEU A 902 73.08 -81.32 -19.10
CA LEU A 902 74.14 -80.53 -18.50
C LEU A 902 75.47 -80.85 -19.19
N SER A 903 76.22 -79.82 -19.55
CA SER A 903 77.62 -79.98 -19.98
C SER A 903 78.49 -80.44 -18.81
N THR A 904 79.60 -81.09 -19.13
CA THR A 904 80.57 -81.57 -18.12
C THR A 904 81.04 -80.48 -17.16
N ASP A 905 81.25 -79.24 -17.64
CA ASP A 905 81.61 -78.10 -16.78
C ASP A 905 80.48 -77.71 -15.81
N GLN A 906 79.22 -77.83 -16.23
CA GLN A 906 78.07 -77.58 -15.36
C GLN A 906 77.87 -78.70 -14.34
N VAL A 907 78.09 -79.97 -14.74
CA VAL A 907 78.05 -81.11 -13.81
C VAL A 907 79.15 -80.98 -12.75
N ALA A 908 80.36 -80.59 -13.15
CA ALA A 908 81.46 -80.31 -12.23
C ALA A 908 81.21 -79.09 -11.32
N ALA A 909 80.28 -78.20 -11.68
CA ALA A 909 79.89 -77.06 -10.86
C ALA A 909 78.79 -77.41 -9.84
N LEU A 910 78.25 -78.63 -9.85
CA LEU A 910 77.29 -79.08 -8.85
C LEU A 910 77.97 -79.19 -7.48
N THR A 911 77.37 -78.57 -6.47
CA THR A 911 77.84 -78.70 -5.09
C THR A 911 77.50 -80.09 -4.53
N SER A 912 78.25 -80.53 -3.52
CA SER A 912 77.99 -81.79 -2.82
C SER A 912 76.55 -81.89 -2.29
N SER A 913 75.94 -80.75 -1.91
CA SER A 913 74.55 -80.74 -1.46
C SER A 913 73.52 -80.93 -2.58
N GLN A 914 73.83 -80.48 -3.80
CA GLN A 914 72.99 -80.70 -4.98
C GLN A 914 73.13 -82.15 -5.47
N ILE A 915 74.34 -82.69 -5.47
CA ILE A 915 74.62 -84.11 -5.81
C ILE A 915 73.88 -85.05 -4.85
N ALA A 916 73.87 -84.73 -3.55
CA ALA A 916 73.10 -85.47 -2.55
C ALA A 916 71.58 -85.44 -2.80
N ALA A 917 71.07 -84.45 -3.54
CA ALA A 917 69.66 -84.32 -3.88
C ALA A 917 69.25 -85.11 -5.14
N LEU A 918 70.21 -85.57 -5.95
CA LEU A 918 69.94 -86.33 -7.17
C LEU A 918 69.25 -87.66 -6.85
N THR A 919 68.24 -88.03 -7.64
CA THR A 919 67.61 -89.35 -7.57
C THR A 919 68.45 -90.41 -8.29
N ALA A 920 68.13 -91.69 -8.11
CA ALA A 920 68.79 -92.76 -8.85
C ALA A 920 68.63 -92.62 -10.37
N ALA A 921 67.46 -92.16 -10.84
CA ALA A 921 67.22 -91.96 -12.26
C ALA A 921 68.01 -90.76 -12.83
N GLU A 922 68.18 -89.70 -12.04
CA GLU A 922 68.98 -88.53 -12.44
C GLU A 922 70.48 -88.83 -12.42
N LEU A 923 70.97 -89.51 -11.40
CA LEU A 923 72.38 -89.92 -11.31
C LEU A 923 72.75 -90.88 -12.45
N GLY A 924 71.85 -91.80 -12.82
CA GLY A 924 72.05 -92.70 -13.96
C GLY A 924 71.84 -92.06 -15.33
N ALA A 925 71.38 -90.80 -15.40
CA ALA A 925 71.24 -90.06 -16.64
C ALA A 925 72.51 -89.27 -17.02
N LEU A 926 73.44 -89.10 -16.06
CA LEU A 926 74.76 -88.51 -16.32
C LEU A 926 75.64 -89.48 -17.10
N GLU A 927 76.52 -88.94 -17.93
CA GLU A 927 77.51 -89.77 -18.63
C GLU A 927 78.63 -90.17 -17.66
N PRO A 928 79.30 -91.32 -17.88
CA PRO A 928 80.41 -91.74 -17.03
C PRO A 928 81.52 -90.69 -16.90
N GLU A 929 81.77 -89.93 -17.96
CA GLU A 929 82.75 -88.84 -17.98
C GLU A 929 82.37 -87.67 -17.07
N ASP A 930 81.08 -87.38 -16.91
CA ASP A 930 80.61 -86.33 -16.00
C ASP A 930 80.79 -86.74 -14.54
N ILE A 931 80.44 -87.99 -14.19
CA ILE A 931 80.61 -88.51 -12.82
C ILE A 931 82.11 -88.63 -12.46
N ALA A 932 82.96 -88.93 -13.44
CA ALA A 932 84.41 -88.93 -13.25
C ALA A 932 84.96 -87.54 -12.86
N THR A 933 84.25 -86.44 -13.14
CA THR A 933 84.65 -85.09 -12.69
C THR A 933 84.38 -84.82 -11.21
N PHE A 934 83.56 -85.64 -10.54
CA PHE A 934 83.23 -85.42 -9.13
C PHE A 934 84.46 -85.57 -8.25
N THR A 935 84.63 -84.64 -7.31
CA THR A 935 85.62 -84.76 -6.26
C THR A 935 85.29 -85.94 -5.32
N PRO A 936 86.28 -86.46 -4.57
CA PRO A 936 86.03 -87.44 -3.51
C PRO A 936 84.89 -87.06 -2.56
N ASP A 937 84.79 -85.79 -2.17
CA ASP A 937 83.72 -85.30 -1.27
C ASP A 937 82.34 -85.34 -1.94
N GLU A 938 82.27 -85.13 -3.25
CA GLU A 938 81.03 -85.20 -4.03
C GLU A 938 80.58 -86.65 -4.27
N ILE A 939 81.52 -87.57 -4.51
CA ILE A 939 81.24 -89.02 -4.54
C ILE A 939 80.72 -89.51 -3.18
N ALA A 940 81.32 -89.05 -2.08
CA ALA A 940 80.85 -89.35 -0.73
C ALA A 940 79.47 -88.74 -0.43
N ALA A 941 79.12 -87.64 -1.09
CA ALA A 941 77.82 -86.99 -0.96
C ALA A 941 76.69 -87.68 -1.73
N ILE A 942 77.00 -88.57 -2.69
CA ILE A 942 75.98 -89.35 -3.40
C ILE A 942 75.14 -90.10 -2.37
N SER A 943 73.84 -89.81 -2.35
CA SER A 943 72.96 -90.53 -1.45
C SER A 943 73.07 -92.01 -1.80
N THR A 944 73.33 -92.84 -0.79
CA THR A 944 72.30 -93.78 -0.38
C THR A 944 71.50 -94.32 -1.59
N ARG A 945 70.21 -94.00 -1.58
CA ARG A 945 69.21 -94.40 -2.58
C ARG A 945 69.60 -94.22 -4.04
N SER A 946 70.45 -93.24 -4.37
CA SER A 946 70.80 -92.87 -5.74
C SER A 946 71.82 -93.81 -6.38
N LEU A 947 72.63 -94.54 -5.60
CA LEU A 947 73.65 -95.47 -6.10
C LEU A 947 73.13 -96.56 -7.04
N TYR A 948 71.85 -96.95 -6.93
CA TYR A 948 71.25 -97.91 -7.86
C TYR A 948 71.17 -97.38 -9.30
N GLY A 949 71.32 -96.07 -9.48
CA GLY A 949 71.37 -95.42 -10.78
C GLY A 949 72.69 -95.55 -11.52
N LEU A 950 73.80 -95.82 -10.82
CA LEU A 950 75.12 -95.90 -11.46
C LEU A 950 75.17 -97.12 -12.39
N SER A 951 75.55 -96.92 -13.65
CA SER A 951 75.84 -98.04 -14.54
C SER A 951 77.15 -98.73 -14.14
N THR A 952 77.32 -99.98 -14.55
CA THR A 952 78.59 -100.70 -14.39
C THR A 952 79.74 -99.95 -15.08
N ASP A 953 79.48 -99.35 -16.23
CA ASP A 953 80.47 -98.56 -16.98
C ASP A 953 80.90 -97.30 -16.20
N THR A 954 79.96 -96.67 -15.48
CA THR A 954 80.26 -95.54 -14.60
C THR A 954 81.12 -95.95 -13.42
N VAL A 955 80.76 -97.06 -12.75
CA VAL A 955 81.52 -97.58 -11.61
C VAL A 955 82.94 -97.95 -12.03
N ALA A 956 83.10 -98.57 -13.21
CA ALA A 956 84.41 -98.88 -13.79
C ALA A 956 85.24 -97.64 -14.16
N ALA A 957 84.59 -96.52 -14.47
CA ALA A 957 85.25 -95.26 -14.85
C ALA A 957 85.72 -94.41 -13.66
N LEU A 958 85.31 -94.72 -12.43
CA LEU A 958 85.73 -93.98 -11.24
C LEU A 958 87.24 -94.12 -10.98
N SER A 959 87.89 -93.09 -10.45
CA SER A 959 89.26 -93.20 -9.98
C SER A 959 89.34 -94.00 -8.68
N THR A 960 90.53 -94.51 -8.36
CA THR A 960 90.80 -95.17 -7.07
C THR A 960 90.50 -94.26 -5.87
N ASP A 961 90.79 -92.96 -5.98
CA ASP A 961 90.46 -91.96 -4.95
C ASP A 961 88.94 -91.80 -4.77
N GLN A 962 88.16 -91.82 -5.86
CA GLN A 962 86.69 -91.76 -5.82
C GLN A 962 86.10 -93.04 -5.21
N ILE A 963 86.63 -94.22 -5.57
CA ILE A 963 86.22 -95.50 -4.96
C ILE A 963 86.54 -95.52 -3.47
N HIS A 964 87.73 -95.07 -3.08
CA HIS A 964 88.12 -94.94 -1.67
C HIS A 964 87.23 -93.94 -0.90
N ALA A 965 86.69 -92.92 -1.57
CA ALA A 965 85.78 -91.95 -0.97
C ALA A 965 84.38 -92.48 -0.67
N LEU A 966 83.96 -93.60 -1.28
CA LEU A 966 82.67 -94.22 -0.99
C LEU A 966 82.59 -94.64 0.48
N THR A 967 81.58 -94.15 1.17
CA THR A 967 81.32 -94.57 2.55
C THR A 967 80.98 -96.06 2.62
N SER A 968 81.23 -96.69 3.77
CA SER A 968 80.84 -98.08 4.00
C SER A 968 79.34 -98.33 3.77
N SER A 969 78.48 -97.34 4.04
CA SER A 969 77.03 -97.41 3.76
C SER A 969 76.70 -97.36 2.26
N GLN A 970 77.53 -96.69 1.46
CA GLN A 970 77.42 -96.66 0.01
C GLN A 970 77.89 -97.99 -0.60
N ILE A 971 79.07 -98.49 -0.19
CA ILE A 971 79.62 -99.79 -0.63
C ILE A 971 78.65 -100.94 -0.36
N ALA A 972 78.05 -101.00 0.84
CA ALA A 972 77.10 -102.05 1.21
C ALA A 972 75.84 -102.12 0.31
N ARG A 973 75.60 -101.11 -0.51
CA ARG A 973 74.38 -100.98 -1.32
C ARG A 973 74.64 -100.97 -2.82
N LEU A 974 75.89 -101.01 -3.25
CA LEU A 974 76.22 -101.33 -4.64
C LEU A 974 75.65 -102.71 -4.99
N THR A 975 75.22 -102.90 -6.23
CA THR A 975 74.79 -104.22 -6.70
C THR A 975 75.99 -105.14 -6.88
N SER A 976 75.76 -106.45 -6.96
CA SER A 976 76.78 -107.42 -7.34
C SER A 976 77.41 -107.06 -8.69
N ASP A 977 76.60 -106.60 -9.65
CA ASP A 977 77.05 -106.25 -10.99
C ASP A 977 77.92 -104.98 -10.97
N GLN A 978 77.60 -104.00 -10.12
CA GLN A 978 78.42 -102.80 -9.92
C GLN A 978 79.77 -103.13 -9.27
N ILE A 979 79.81 -104.05 -8.30
CA ILE A 979 81.07 -104.52 -7.68
C ILE A 979 81.91 -105.30 -8.68
N ALA A 980 81.29 -106.17 -9.48
CA ALA A 980 81.98 -106.92 -10.54
C ALA A 980 82.55 -106.03 -11.65
N ALA A 981 82.01 -104.82 -11.82
CA ALA A 981 82.49 -103.87 -12.81
C ALA A 981 83.72 -103.09 -12.36
N LEU A 982 84.11 -103.17 -11.08
CA LEU A 982 85.33 -102.54 -10.59
C LEU A 982 86.55 -103.21 -11.23
N SER A 983 87.54 -102.41 -11.60
CA SER A 983 88.85 -102.93 -11.99
C SER A 983 89.60 -103.43 -10.76
N SER A 984 90.58 -104.31 -10.96
CA SER A 984 91.41 -104.81 -9.86
C SER A 984 92.09 -103.67 -9.09
N GLU A 985 92.53 -102.60 -9.76
CA GLU A 985 93.10 -101.42 -9.10
C GLU A 985 92.07 -100.67 -8.23
N GLN A 986 90.80 -100.62 -8.64
CA GLN A 986 89.73 -100.03 -7.85
C GLN A 986 89.35 -100.90 -6.66
N ILE A 987 89.35 -102.23 -6.82
CA ILE A 987 89.14 -103.16 -5.70
C ILE A 987 90.27 -103.03 -4.67
N ASP A 988 91.53 -102.92 -5.12
CA ASP A 988 92.70 -102.70 -4.26
C ASP A 988 92.64 -101.37 -3.51
N ALA A 989 91.92 -100.40 -4.04
CA ALA A 989 91.71 -99.11 -3.38
C ALA A 989 90.67 -99.17 -2.25
N LEU A 990 89.95 -100.29 -2.07
CA LEU A 990 88.99 -100.43 -0.97
C LEU A 990 89.72 -100.60 0.36
N ASN A 991 89.41 -99.78 1.35
CA ASN A 991 89.94 -99.97 2.69
C ASN A 991 89.18 -101.04 3.49
N SER A 992 89.76 -101.50 4.60
CA SER A 992 89.18 -102.53 5.46
C SER A 992 87.75 -102.23 5.94
N THR A 993 87.36 -100.95 6.08
CA THR A 993 85.99 -100.59 6.50
C THR A 993 84.99 -100.74 5.34
N GLN A 994 85.40 -100.43 4.12
CA GLN A 994 84.62 -100.65 2.90
C GLN A 994 84.47 -102.15 2.61
N ILE A 995 85.56 -102.92 2.72
CA ILE A 995 85.55 -104.39 2.55
C ILE A 995 84.64 -105.07 3.57
N GLN A 996 84.68 -104.61 4.83
CA GLN A 996 83.76 -105.09 5.87
C GLN A 996 82.28 -104.85 5.53
N ALA A 997 81.97 -103.85 4.71
CA ALA A 997 80.62 -103.51 4.33
C ALA A 997 80.08 -104.36 3.15
N LEU A 998 80.96 -105.10 2.46
CA LEU A 998 80.56 -105.99 1.35
C LEU A 998 79.64 -107.10 1.83
N SER A 999 78.63 -107.41 1.03
CA SER A 999 77.74 -108.55 1.22
C SER A 999 78.29 -109.81 0.55
N ALA A 1000 77.74 -110.98 0.90
CA ALA A 1000 78.14 -112.23 0.27
C ALA A 1000 77.93 -112.23 -1.25
N ALA A 1001 76.85 -111.60 -1.73
CA ALA A 1001 76.61 -111.51 -3.18
C ALA A 1001 77.60 -110.59 -3.90
N GLN A 1002 78.12 -109.57 -3.22
CA GLN A 1002 79.12 -108.66 -3.79
C GLN A 1002 80.50 -109.32 -3.83
N ILE A 1003 80.93 -110.00 -2.75
CA ILE A 1003 82.19 -110.77 -2.75
C ILE A 1003 82.15 -111.87 -3.83
N ALA A 1004 81.03 -112.58 -3.97
CA ALA A 1004 80.87 -113.61 -5.00
C ALA A 1004 80.94 -113.09 -6.44
N ALA A 1005 80.75 -111.79 -6.63
CA ALA A 1005 80.77 -111.15 -7.94
C ALA A 1005 82.16 -110.65 -8.35
N MET A 1006 83.12 -110.66 -7.42
CA MET A 1006 84.52 -110.29 -7.67
C MET A 1006 85.25 -111.39 -8.45
N LEU A 1007 86.32 -111.03 -9.15
CA LEU A 1007 87.18 -112.05 -9.74
C LEU A 1007 88.02 -112.71 -8.65
N VAL A 1008 88.38 -113.96 -8.89
CA VAL A 1008 89.27 -114.73 -8.02
C VAL A 1008 90.59 -113.96 -7.82
N GLU A 1009 91.11 -113.32 -8.86
CA GLU A 1009 92.34 -112.52 -8.77
C GLU A 1009 92.19 -111.28 -7.88
N ASP A 1010 91.01 -110.65 -7.83
CA ASP A 1010 90.76 -109.46 -7.01
C ASP A 1010 90.68 -109.79 -5.51
N VAL A 1011 90.20 -110.98 -5.16
CA VAL A 1011 90.20 -111.43 -3.75
C VAL A 1011 91.62 -111.77 -3.29
N GLN A 1012 92.50 -112.16 -4.21
CA GLN A 1012 93.91 -112.48 -3.92
C GLN A 1012 94.78 -111.25 -3.68
N THR A 1013 94.35 -110.06 -4.09
CA THR A 1013 95.13 -108.83 -3.84
C THR A 1013 94.88 -108.26 -2.44
N PHE A 1014 93.80 -108.67 -1.77
CA PHE A 1014 93.48 -108.24 -0.42
C PHE A 1014 94.63 -108.51 0.56
N THR A 1015 95.06 -107.49 1.27
CA THR A 1015 96.02 -107.63 2.36
C THR A 1015 95.46 -108.52 3.48
N THR A 1016 96.34 -108.98 4.38
CA THR A 1016 95.92 -109.78 5.53
C THR A 1016 94.89 -109.05 6.41
N ASP A 1017 95.03 -107.74 6.57
CA ASP A 1017 94.06 -106.91 7.32
C ASP A 1017 92.69 -106.84 6.62
N GLU A 1018 92.68 -106.83 5.29
CA GLU A 1018 91.47 -106.79 4.47
C GLU A 1018 90.76 -108.14 4.41
N ILE A 1019 91.52 -109.25 4.30
CA ILE A 1019 90.99 -110.61 4.47
C ILE A 1019 90.37 -110.77 5.85
N ALA A 1020 91.03 -110.28 6.91
CA ALA A 1020 90.49 -110.28 8.27
C ALA A 1020 89.26 -109.36 8.44
N ALA A 1021 89.13 -108.34 7.58
CA ALA A 1021 88.00 -107.42 7.60
C ALA A 1021 86.74 -107.97 6.93
N ILE A 1022 86.85 -109.01 6.08
CA ILE A 1022 85.68 -109.65 5.43
C ILE A 1022 84.65 -110.06 6.49
N ASN A 1023 83.46 -109.49 6.42
CA ASN A 1023 82.42 -109.79 7.40
C ASN A 1023 82.06 -111.28 7.34
N THR A 1024 81.82 -111.91 8.50
CA THR A 1024 81.45 -113.33 8.55
C THR A 1024 80.18 -113.65 7.75
N ARG A 1025 79.31 -112.66 7.52
CA ARG A 1025 78.10 -112.80 6.69
C ARG A 1025 78.38 -112.73 5.19
N ALA A 1026 79.56 -112.24 4.79
CA ALA A 1026 79.98 -112.11 3.40
C ALA A 1026 80.80 -113.32 2.93
N LEU A 1027 81.41 -114.06 3.85
CA LEU A 1027 82.19 -115.28 3.56
C LEU A 1027 81.47 -116.33 2.71
N PRO A 1028 80.14 -116.57 2.82
CA PRO A 1028 79.47 -117.48 1.90
C PRO A 1028 79.59 -117.10 0.42
N GLY A 1029 79.99 -115.86 0.13
CA GLY A 1029 80.30 -115.38 -1.22
C GLY A 1029 81.65 -115.86 -1.76
N LEU A 1030 82.62 -116.19 -0.90
CA LEU A 1030 83.92 -116.68 -1.35
C LEU A 1030 83.76 -118.01 -2.07
N SER A 1031 84.10 -118.07 -3.35
CA SER A 1031 84.14 -119.32 -4.07
C SER A 1031 85.25 -120.21 -3.49
N THR A 1032 85.15 -121.52 -3.70
CA THR A 1032 86.26 -122.41 -3.35
C THR A 1032 87.52 -122.07 -4.14
N ALA A 1033 87.39 -121.44 -5.32
CA ALA A 1033 88.53 -120.97 -6.11
C ALA A 1033 89.17 -119.71 -5.51
N ASP A 1034 88.37 -118.79 -4.95
CA ASP A 1034 88.88 -117.59 -4.27
C ASP A 1034 89.77 -118.01 -3.11
N ILE A 1035 89.27 -118.91 -2.27
CA ILE A 1035 89.98 -119.47 -1.12
C ILE A 1035 91.26 -120.17 -1.55
N TRP A 1036 91.20 -120.93 -2.64
CA TRP A 1036 92.35 -121.66 -3.16
C TRP A 1036 93.43 -120.73 -3.72
N GLY A 1037 93.01 -119.58 -4.24
CA GLY A 1037 93.91 -118.55 -4.73
C GLY A 1037 94.65 -117.77 -3.64
N LEU A 1038 94.15 -117.78 -2.40
CA LEU A 1038 94.76 -117.04 -1.29
C LEU A 1038 96.14 -117.60 -0.94
N SER A 1039 97.10 -116.72 -0.67
CA SER A 1039 98.40 -117.09 -0.11
C SER A 1039 98.25 -117.63 1.31
N SER A 1040 99.26 -118.38 1.77
CA SER A 1040 99.30 -118.89 3.15
C SER A 1040 99.13 -117.79 4.20
N GLN A 1041 99.69 -116.59 3.96
CA GLN A 1041 99.54 -115.45 4.89
C GLN A 1041 98.10 -114.91 4.92
N GLN A 1042 97.41 -114.89 3.79
CA GLN A 1042 95.99 -114.49 3.72
C GLN A 1042 95.08 -115.54 4.36
N LEU A 1043 95.34 -116.83 4.13
CA LEU A 1043 94.61 -117.90 4.81
C LEU A 1043 94.82 -117.85 6.33
N ASP A 1044 96.05 -117.58 6.79
CA ASP A 1044 96.37 -117.38 8.21
C ASP A 1044 95.67 -116.16 8.81
N ALA A 1045 95.36 -115.16 7.97
CA ALA A 1045 94.65 -113.96 8.39
C ALA A 1045 93.14 -114.18 8.57
N LEU A 1046 92.59 -115.32 8.14
CA LEU A 1046 91.23 -115.70 8.46
C LEU A 1046 91.07 -115.87 9.96
N THR A 1047 90.29 -114.98 10.57
CA THR A 1047 89.99 -115.03 12.00
C THR A 1047 89.21 -116.31 12.33
N SER A 1048 89.28 -116.74 13.59
CA SER A 1048 88.55 -117.93 14.05
C SER A 1048 87.03 -117.83 13.83
N ALA A 1049 86.49 -116.60 13.88
CA ALA A 1049 85.09 -116.33 13.58
C ALA A 1049 84.77 -116.47 12.09
N GLN A 1050 85.69 -116.08 11.21
CA GLN A 1050 85.54 -116.24 9.77
C GLN A 1050 85.64 -117.71 9.36
N VAL A 1051 86.65 -118.44 9.84
CA VAL A 1051 86.78 -119.89 9.60
C VAL A 1051 85.52 -120.64 10.05
N GLY A 1052 84.92 -120.26 11.18
CA GLY A 1052 83.68 -120.85 11.68
C GLY A 1052 82.41 -120.52 10.87
N ALA A 1053 82.47 -119.51 10.00
CA ALA A 1053 81.36 -119.09 9.15
C ALA A 1053 81.47 -119.61 7.70
N LEU A 1054 82.57 -120.28 7.34
CA LEU A 1054 82.73 -120.97 6.06
C LEU A 1054 81.81 -122.20 5.98
N ASN A 1055 81.29 -122.48 4.79
CA ASN A 1055 80.57 -123.71 4.52
C ASN A 1055 81.54 -124.90 4.32
N SER A 1056 81.01 -126.12 4.34
CA SER A 1056 81.84 -127.33 4.26
C SER A 1056 82.79 -127.35 3.05
N ALA A 1057 82.32 -126.91 1.88
CA ALA A 1057 83.14 -126.88 0.67
C ALA A 1057 84.25 -125.81 0.74
N GLN A 1058 83.96 -124.66 1.36
CA GLN A 1058 84.93 -123.60 1.59
C GLN A 1058 85.99 -124.02 2.63
N VAL A 1059 85.60 -124.69 3.72
CA VAL A 1059 86.54 -125.26 4.70
C VAL A 1059 87.42 -126.31 4.05
N ASP A 1060 86.84 -127.19 3.22
CA ASP A 1060 87.60 -128.18 2.46
C ASP A 1060 88.58 -127.49 1.49
N ALA A 1061 88.18 -126.37 0.87
CA ALA A 1061 89.07 -125.58 0.03
C ALA A 1061 90.21 -124.92 0.81
N VAL A 1062 89.97 -124.38 2.02
CA VAL A 1062 91.02 -123.86 2.92
C VAL A 1062 92.01 -124.97 3.28
N LEU A 1063 91.50 -126.13 3.72
CA LEU A 1063 92.33 -127.28 4.08
C LEU A 1063 93.15 -127.78 2.88
N ALA A 1064 92.54 -127.81 1.69
CA ALA A 1064 93.21 -128.23 0.46
C ALA A 1064 94.31 -127.24 0.04
N ALA A 1065 94.05 -125.93 0.14
CA ALA A 1065 95.04 -124.89 -0.14
C ALA A 1065 96.24 -125.00 0.81
N TYR A 1066 96.01 -125.15 2.13
CA TYR A 1066 97.09 -125.41 3.10
C TYR A 1066 97.88 -126.68 2.78
N ALA A 1067 97.21 -127.76 2.38
CA ALA A 1067 97.87 -129.02 2.03
C ALA A 1067 98.79 -128.91 0.80
N GLU A 1068 98.50 -127.99 -0.13
CA GLU A 1068 99.35 -127.72 -1.28
C GLU A 1068 100.54 -126.81 -0.93
N PHE A 1069 100.35 -125.82 -0.04
CA PHE A 1069 101.44 -125.01 0.50
C PHE A 1069 102.42 -125.81 1.38
N ASP A 1070 101.94 -126.84 2.08
CA ASP A 1070 102.79 -127.79 2.84
C ASP A 1070 103.39 -128.91 1.95
N GLY A 1071 103.01 -128.96 0.67
CA GLY A 1071 103.40 -130.00 -0.31
C GLY A 1071 104.26 -129.54 -1.50
N SER A 1072 104.59 -128.24 -1.61
CA SER A 1072 105.41 -127.63 -2.68
C SER A 1072 106.72 -127.01 -2.19
#